data_AF-A0A1I4IDE5-F1
#
_entry.id   AF-A0A1I4IDE5-F1
#
_cell.length_a   1.000
_cell.length_b   1.000
_cell.length_c   1.000
_cell.angle_alpha   90.00
_cell.angle_beta   90.00
_cell.angle_gamma   90.00
#
_symmetry.space_group_name_H-M   'P 1'
#
loop_
_entity.id
_entity.type
_entity.pdbx_description
1 polymer ?
#
loop_
_entity_poly.entity_id
_entity_poly.type
_entity_poly.pdbx_seq_one_letter_code
_entity_poly.pdbx_strand_id
1 'polypeptide(L)'
;MEIKSSLKSAFKSTSTVRFVLYVYLFFSLSCSNDKDRKGIEFALVQAGDNRGELEYVLDYYGKSPGDSLKLQAAKFLIVNMPYYYALEGSSLDNFKRGFINTIDSGYQGKEALDITERKVGFPDLSRLTPVRDIEIVKAQYIIDNIEHSFKVWREQPWGKYISFRDFCEYILPYRIENEPLENWKQRYYDRYQPVLDSLLKNDNMLDACKIIYDHIVEDSWSFILEMPEPHLGADFLFDRRIGSCRDRCDLAIYAMRSLGIPVGTDMVLHSPDQANRHFWSFVLDNDGKTVEFTLWEEPPIPDLKTELEKKRGKVYRSDFSYKKESLELYKAEKNIPGLLGKMNLRDVSDQYFKSNEIEFTGKEINRLSRGVLYLCVFDINGWYPVGWGKISNGTLKLQDVEDNVLFTLCSLTDNMLQPGYYPFVIGKDNSKRYFTPSANKETVYLKRKYTMKFMEQHMKRFRDGRFEGANDIHFTDPVTLYTIDSIDLPQFYAIKPDTNVPLRYIRYYSPDHSLCNMAELSFYDKEGNELDGTIIGSDGAIFNEERLMKQAVFDKDPLTFFNAPDTTGMWVGLDFGEKKEVETIVFLPRNDDNFIREGEIYELLYFAESGWESMGTRIGADSQVLVYENAPKNALYWLRNRTKGKEERPFSYEDHKQVWW
;
A
#
# COMPACT_ATOMS: atom_id res chain seq x y z
N MET A 1 -25.92 57.67 45.12
CA MET A 1 -24.81 57.80 46.09
C MET A 1 -25.35 57.37 47.44
N GLU A 2 -25.39 56.06 47.70
CA GLU A 2 -25.84 55.53 48.99
C GLU A 2 -24.91 54.40 49.41
N ILE A 3 -24.34 54.55 50.60
CA ILE A 3 -23.46 53.61 51.28
C ILE A 3 -24.23 53.05 52.47
N LYS A 4 -24.26 51.71 52.54
CA LYS A 4 -24.24 50.79 53.70
C LYS A 4 -24.72 51.35 55.06
N SER A 5 -25.55 50.66 55.84
CA SER A 5 -25.39 49.26 56.26
C SER A 5 -26.65 48.78 57.01
N SER A 6 -26.92 47.46 57.04
CA SER A 6 -26.91 46.69 58.30
C SER A 6 -27.10 45.19 58.05
N LEU A 7 -26.56 44.42 58.98
CA LEU A 7 -26.50 42.97 59.09
C LEU A 7 -27.71 42.43 59.87
N LYS A 8 -28.26 41.26 59.49
CA LYS A 8 -28.24 39.97 60.24
C LYS A 8 -29.48 39.08 60.06
N SER A 9 -29.17 37.80 59.80
CA SER A 9 -29.89 36.56 60.16
C SER A 9 -31.25 36.31 59.51
N ALA A 10 -31.70 35.10 59.20
CA ALA A 10 -31.17 33.74 59.11
C ALA A 10 -32.40 32.92 58.63
N PHE A 11 -32.24 31.94 57.75
CA PHE A 11 -32.88 30.62 57.87
C PHE A 11 -32.43 29.73 56.70
N LYS A 12 -31.78 28.63 57.06
CA LYS A 12 -31.39 27.51 56.21
C LYS A 12 -32.58 26.55 56.03
N SER A 13 -32.47 25.77 54.95
CA SER A 13 -32.93 24.38 54.81
C SER A 13 -34.12 24.14 53.89
N THR A 14 -33.75 23.93 52.64
CA THR A 14 -34.38 23.07 51.63
C THR A 14 -34.74 21.68 52.14
N SER A 15 -36.00 21.25 51.93
CA SER A 15 -36.32 19.87 51.52
C SER A 15 -37.75 19.80 51.01
N THR A 16 -37.95 19.82 49.69
CA THR A 16 -39.18 19.30 49.08
C THR A 16 -38.80 18.33 47.99
N VAL A 17 -38.89 17.07 48.39
CA VAL A 17 -38.87 15.84 47.59
C VAL A 17 -40.05 15.83 46.61
N ARG A 18 -39.84 15.20 45.44
CA ARG A 18 -40.82 14.83 44.38
C ARG A 18 -41.32 15.94 43.45
N PHE A 19 -40.60 16.22 42.35
CA PHE A 19 -41.20 16.41 41.00
C PHE A 19 -40.20 16.59 39.82
N VAL A 20 -39.03 15.94 39.78
CA VAL A 20 -38.05 16.19 38.66
C VAL A 20 -37.53 14.92 37.96
N LEU A 21 -38.00 13.72 38.32
CA LEU A 21 -37.46 12.47 37.76
C LEU A 21 -38.25 11.86 36.58
N TYR A 22 -39.09 12.64 35.90
CA TYR A 22 -39.88 12.15 34.75
C TYR A 22 -39.75 12.97 33.45
N VAL A 23 -38.83 13.94 33.36
CA VAL A 23 -38.64 14.76 32.15
C VAL A 23 -37.26 14.56 31.49
N TYR A 24 -36.34 13.81 32.12
CA TYR A 24 -35.00 13.54 31.56
C TYR A 24 -34.89 12.22 30.77
N LEU A 25 -36.00 11.52 30.51
CA LEU A 25 -36.02 10.23 29.79
C LEU A 25 -36.71 10.29 28.41
N PHE A 26 -37.06 11.48 27.92
CA PHE A 26 -37.79 11.63 26.64
C PHE A 26 -37.13 12.56 25.60
N PHE A 27 -35.90 13.03 25.81
CA PHE A 27 -35.23 13.94 24.87
C PHE A 27 -33.95 13.42 24.20
N SER A 28 -33.66 12.13 24.24
CA SER A 28 -32.50 11.53 23.54
C SER A 28 -32.83 10.42 22.51
N LEU A 29 -34.11 10.12 22.25
CA LEU A 29 -34.51 9.03 21.33
C LEU A 29 -35.22 9.48 20.03
N SER A 30 -35.43 10.78 19.81
CA SER A 30 -36.34 11.22 18.73
C SER A 30 -35.67 11.62 17.40
N CYS A 31 -34.34 11.58 17.29
CA CYS A 31 -33.65 11.88 16.02
C CYS A 31 -32.93 10.68 15.38
N SER A 32 -32.58 9.64 16.14
CA SER A 32 -32.01 8.39 15.61
C SER A 32 -33.08 7.51 14.95
N ASN A 33 -34.27 7.44 15.54
CA ASN A 33 -35.31 6.51 15.13
C ASN A 33 -35.89 6.77 13.72
N ASP A 34 -35.90 8.03 13.25
CA ASP A 34 -36.44 8.37 11.92
C ASP A 34 -35.45 8.05 10.77
N LYS A 35 -34.14 8.19 11.01
CA LYS A 35 -33.11 7.82 10.03
C LYS A 35 -33.01 6.31 9.87
N ASP A 36 -32.94 5.58 10.97
CA ASP A 36 -32.89 4.12 10.94
C ASP A 36 -34.12 3.54 10.27
N ARG A 37 -35.31 4.09 10.57
CA ARG A 37 -36.56 3.70 9.92
C ARG A 37 -36.54 3.95 8.41
N LYS A 38 -36.04 5.10 7.95
CA LYS A 38 -35.92 5.41 6.52
C LYS A 38 -34.91 4.51 5.81
N GLY A 39 -33.78 4.22 6.44
CA GLY A 39 -32.77 3.30 5.91
C GLY A 39 -33.30 1.87 5.79
N ILE A 40 -34.00 1.39 6.81
CA ILE A 40 -34.62 0.06 6.78
C ILE A 40 -35.69 0.00 5.68
N GLU A 41 -36.60 0.97 5.61
CA GLU A 41 -37.62 0.98 4.56
C GLU A 41 -36.99 1.04 3.17
N PHE A 42 -35.93 1.84 2.98
CA PHE A 42 -35.18 1.86 1.72
C PHE A 42 -34.65 0.45 1.38
N ALA A 43 -34.01 -0.24 2.33
CA ALA A 43 -33.51 -1.59 2.12
C ALA A 43 -34.64 -2.60 1.80
N LEU A 44 -35.75 -2.55 2.54
CA LEU A 44 -36.92 -3.41 2.30
C LEU A 44 -37.56 -3.17 0.93
N VAL A 45 -37.60 -1.92 0.46
CA VAL A 45 -38.05 -1.60 -0.90
C VAL A 45 -37.07 -2.14 -1.95
N GLN A 46 -35.76 -2.02 -1.70
CA GLN A 46 -34.73 -2.56 -2.60
C GLN A 46 -34.73 -4.09 -2.68
N ALA A 47 -35.18 -4.78 -1.63
CA ALA A 47 -35.22 -6.24 -1.56
C ALA A 47 -36.22 -6.88 -2.52
N GLY A 48 -37.23 -6.14 -2.98
CA GLY A 48 -38.26 -6.66 -3.89
C GLY A 48 -38.93 -7.93 -3.33
N ASP A 49 -38.87 -9.02 -4.09
CA ASP A 49 -39.44 -10.32 -3.71
C ASP A 49 -38.78 -10.92 -2.44
N ASN A 50 -37.56 -10.52 -2.11
CA ASN A 50 -36.82 -10.99 -0.94
C ASN A 50 -37.17 -10.25 0.37
N ARG A 51 -38.05 -9.24 0.30
CA ARG A 51 -38.47 -8.42 1.45
C ARG A 51 -38.88 -9.25 2.67
N GLY A 52 -39.61 -10.34 2.46
CA GLY A 52 -40.12 -11.19 3.54
C GLY A 52 -39.03 -11.87 4.38
N GLU A 53 -37.88 -12.19 3.78
CA GLU A 53 -36.73 -12.74 4.52
C GLU A 53 -36.15 -11.70 5.49
N LEU A 54 -36.03 -10.44 5.05
CA LEU A 54 -35.49 -9.36 5.89
C LEU A 54 -36.46 -8.96 7.01
N GLU A 55 -37.76 -8.90 6.72
CA GLU A 55 -38.80 -8.68 7.73
C GLU A 55 -38.80 -9.79 8.78
N TYR A 56 -38.62 -11.06 8.36
CA TYR A 56 -38.51 -12.19 9.28
C TYR A 56 -37.36 -12.01 10.29
N VAL A 57 -36.19 -11.55 9.85
CA VAL A 57 -35.04 -11.31 10.76
C VAL A 57 -35.37 -10.23 11.79
N LEU A 58 -36.00 -9.13 11.36
CA LEU A 58 -36.40 -8.04 12.25
C LEU A 58 -37.43 -8.52 13.29
N ASP A 59 -38.41 -9.31 12.85
CA ASP A 59 -39.43 -9.90 13.73
C ASP A 59 -38.84 -10.95 14.68
N TYR A 60 -37.87 -11.75 14.21
CA TYR A 60 -37.20 -12.76 15.01
C TYR A 60 -36.54 -12.15 16.25
N TYR A 61 -35.76 -11.08 16.07
CA TYR A 61 -35.11 -10.37 17.19
C TYR A 61 -35.99 -9.33 17.89
N GLY A 62 -37.11 -8.91 17.26
CA GLY A 62 -38.04 -7.94 17.83
C GLY A 62 -38.93 -8.48 18.96
N LYS A 63 -39.03 -9.80 19.10
CA LYS A 63 -39.95 -10.47 20.04
C LYS A 63 -39.50 -10.44 21.50
N SER A 64 -38.20 -10.32 21.77
CA SER A 64 -37.62 -10.48 23.11
C SER A 64 -36.80 -9.26 23.53
N PRO A 65 -37.06 -8.63 24.70
CA PRO A 65 -36.24 -7.51 25.18
C PRO A 65 -34.75 -7.84 25.34
N GLY A 66 -34.42 -9.11 25.61
CA GLY A 66 -33.04 -9.62 25.71
C GLY A 66 -32.25 -9.57 24.40
N ASP A 67 -32.93 -9.43 23.26
CA ASP A 67 -32.33 -9.39 21.93
C ASP A 67 -32.19 -7.96 21.37
N SER A 68 -32.33 -6.93 22.22
CA SER A 68 -32.26 -5.53 21.78
C SER A 68 -30.99 -5.18 20.99
N LEU A 69 -29.82 -5.70 21.39
CA LEU A 69 -28.57 -5.51 20.63
C LEU A 69 -28.54 -6.35 19.35
N LYS A 70 -29.11 -7.56 19.34
CA LYS A 70 -29.18 -8.40 18.13
C LYS A 70 -30.12 -7.77 17.09
N LEU A 71 -31.23 -7.18 17.53
CA LEU A 71 -32.12 -6.41 16.68
C LEU A 71 -31.39 -5.19 16.08
N GLN A 72 -30.57 -4.49 16.86
CA GLN A 72 -29.76 -3.39 16.34
C GLN A 72 -28.72 -3.87 15.32
N ALA A 73 -28.09 -5.01 15.54
CA ALA A 73 -27.16 -5.64 14.60
C ALA A 73 -27.85 -6.05 13.29
N ALA A 74 -29.04 -6.65 13.38
CA ALA A 74 -29.86 -6.98 12.22
C ALA A 74 -30.22 -5.72 11.40
N LYS A 75 -30.67 -4.65 12.06
CA LYS A 75 -30.95 -3.37 11.40
C LYS A 75 -29.70 -2.79 10.73
N PHE A 76 -28.55 -2.85 11.40
CA PHE A 76 -27.28 -2.40 10.84
C PHE A 76 -26.92 -3.17 9.57
N LEU A 77 -27.04 -4.51 9.56
CA LEU A 77 -26.78 -5.30 8.35
C LEU A 77 -27.76 -4.94 7.23
N ILE A 78 -29.07 -4.91 7.52
CA ILE A 78 -30.12 -4.66 6.52
C ILE A 78 -29.98 -3.28 5.88
N VAL A 79 -29.69 -2.23 6.65
CA VAL A 79 -29.53 -0.85 6.12
C VAL A 79 -28.36 -0.74 5.14
N ASN A 80 -27.30 -1.52 5.33
CA ASN A 80 -26.09 -1.47 4.50
C ASN A 80 -26.09 -2.48 3.35
N MET A 81 -26.91 -3.53 3.43
CA MET A 81 -27.02 -4.59 2.43
C MET A 81 -27.30 -4.13 0.98
N PRO A 82 -28.04 -3.04 0.70
CA PRO A 82 -28.26 -2.58 -0.68
C PRO A 82 -27.00 -2.21 -1.46
N TYR A 83 -25.87 -2.01 -0.78
CA TYR A 83 -24.59 -1.62 -1.39
C TYR A 83 -23.65 -2.80 -1.67
N TYR A 84 -24.07 -4.04 -1.36
CA TYR A 84 -23.27 -5.24 -1.53
C TYR A 84 -23.83 -6.18 -2.60
N TYR A 85 -22.93 -6.79 -3.38
CA TYR A 85 -23.26 -7.71 -4.47
C TYR A 85 -22.07 -8.62 -4.76
N ALA A 86 -22.31 -9.82 -5.27
CA ALA A 86 -21.29 -10.64 -5.92
C ALA A 86 -21.31 -10.42 -7.44
N LEU A 87 -20.21 -10.74 -8.14
CA LEU A 87 -20.20 -10.80 -9.60
C LEU A 87 -20.22 -12.26 -10.07
N GLU A 88 -21.12 -12.58 -10.99
CA GLU A 88 -21.25 -13.91 -11.58
C GLU A 88 -21.19 -13.86 -13.11
N GLY A 89 -20.61 -14.90 -13.71
CA GLY A 89 -20.53 -15.04 -15.16
C GLY A 89 -19.50 -16.07 -15.60
N SER A 90 -19.73 -16.64 -16.79
CA SER A 90 -18.92 -17.76 -17.29
C SER A 90 -17.44 -17.41 -17.51
N SER A 91 -17.10 -16.14 -17.80
CA SER A 91 -15.71 -15.69 -17.91
C SER A 91 -14.99 -15.81 -16.56
N LEU A 92 -15.63 -15.42 -15.46
CA LEU A 92 -15.09 -15.55 -14.12
C LEU A 92 -14.95 -17.02 -13.70
N ASP A 93 -15.96 -17.84 -13.97
CA ASP A 93 -15.93 -19.28 -13.64
C ASP A 93 -14.81 -20.02 -14.39
N ASN A 94 -14.62 -19.68 -15.66
CA ASN A 94 -13.54 -20.24 -16.48
C ASN A 94 -12.18 -19.81 -15.97
N PHE A 95 -12.01 -18.54 -15.60
CA PHE A 95 -10.79 -18.05 -14.99
C PHE A 95 -10.47 -18.77 -13.68
N LYS A 96 -11.43 -18.82 -12.74
CA LYS A 96 -11.23 -19.49 -11.43
C LYS A 96 -10.85 -20.97 -11.61
N ARG A 97 -11.53 -21.71 -12.48
CA ARG A 97 -11.20 -23.12 -12.79
C ARG A 97 -9.83 -23.26 -13.45
N GLY A 98 -9.51 -22.41 -14.42
CA GLY A 98 -8.21 -22.40 -15.09
C GLY A 98 -7.07 -22.11 -14.13
N PHE A 99 -7.30 -21.18 -13.19
CA PHE A 99 -6.35 -20.82 -12.16
C PHE A 99 -6.10 -21.96 -11.19
N ILE A 100 -7.16 -22.57 -10.67
CA ILE A 100 -7.09 -23.77 -9.82
C ILE A 100 -6.31 -24.88 -10.53
N ASN A 101 -6.65 -25.21 -11.78
CA ASN A 101 -5.97 -26.27 -12.53
C ASN A 101 -4.48 -25.97 -12.74
N THR A 102 -4.12 -24.70 -12.91
CA THR A 102 -2.72 -24.28 -13.09
C THR A 102 -1.95 -24.41 -11.77
N ILE A 103 -2.54 -24.00 -10.66
CA ILE A 103 -1.95 -24.19 -9.32
C ILE A 103 -1.80 -25.68 -9.00
N ASP A 104 -2.82 -26.50 -9.27
CA ASP A 104 -2.81 -27.95 -9.05
C ASP A 104 -1.77 -28.66 -9.93
N SER A 105 -1.31 -28.02 -11.01
CA SER A 105 -0.21 -28.50 -11.85
C SER A 105 1.19 -28.12 -11.32
N GLY A 106 1.28 -27.43 -10.18
CA GLY A 106 2.53 -27.07 -9.51
C GLY A 106 3.06 -25.66 -9.78
N TYR A 107 2.37 -24.86 -10.61
CA TYR A 107 2.76 -23.47 -10.87
C TYR A 107 2.36 -22.54 -9.72
N GLN A 108 3.16 -21.50 -9.47
CA GLN A 108 2.92 -20.55 -8.37
C GLN A 108 3.08 -19.08 -8.81
N GLY A 109 2.65 -18.18 -7.95
CA GLY A 109 2.84 -16.74 -8.09
C GLY A 109 2.35 -16.19 -9.43
N LYS A 110 3.12 -15.25 -9.98
CA LYS A 110 2.83 -14.61 -11.26
C LYS A 110 2.81 -15.62 -12.42
N GLU A 111 3.65 -16.65 -12.38
CA GLU A 111 3.69 -17.66 -13.46
C GLU A 111 2.34 -18.39 -13.59
N ALA A 112 1.73 -18.76 -12.47
CA ALA A 112 0.40 -19.38 -12.47
C ALA A 112 -0.67 -18.45 -13.08
N LEU A 113 -0.58 -17.15 -12.80
CA LEU A 113 -1.49 -16.16 -13.37
C LEU A 113 -1.29 -16.02 -14.88
N ASP A 114 -0.05 -15.85 -15.34
CA ASP A 114 0.30 -15.67 -16.76
C ASP A 114 -0.09 -16.90 -17.59
N ILE A 115 0.10 -18.11 -17.06
CA ILE A 115 -0.35 -19.35 -17.70
C ILE A 115 -1.87 -19.40 -17.80
N THR A 116 -2.56 -19.00 -16.72
CA THR A 116 -4.03 -18.99 -16.68
C THR A 116 -4.58 -18.00 -17.70
N GLU A 117 -4.07 -16.78 -17.73
CA GLU A 117 -4.45 -15.76 -18.71
C GLU A 117 -4.27 -16.28 -20.13
N ARG A 118 -3.12 -16.88 -20.47
CA ARG A 118 -2.89 -17.43 -21.81
C ARG A 118 -3.85 -18.55 -22.19
N LYS A 119 -4.31 -19.35 -21.22
CA LYS A 119 -5.20 -20.50 -21.47
C LYS A 119 -6.67 -20.09 -21.59
N VAL A 120 -7.15 -19.20 -20.71
CA VAL A 120 -8.59 -18.91 -20.57
C VAL A 120 -8.95 -17.41 -20.58
N GLY A 121 -7.96 -16.52 -20.55
CA GLY A 121 -8.14 -15.08 -20.45
C GLY A 121 -8.50 -14.61 -19.04
N PHE A 122 -8.37 -13.30 -18.80
CA PHE A 122 -8.89 -12.67 -17.58
C PHE A 122 -10.43 -12.53 -17.60
N PRO A 123 -11.08 -12.42 -16.43
CA PRO A 123 -12.51 -12.16 -16.37
C PRO A 123 -12.90 -10.87 -17.10
N ASP A 124 -13.79 -10.96 -18.08
CA ASP A 124 -14.38 -9.79 -18.74
C ASP A 124 -15.47 -9.18 -17.83
N LEU A 125 -15.10 -8.16 -17.05
CA LEU A 125 -15.98 -7.48 -16.10
C LEU A 125 -17.23 -6.89 -16.75
N SER A 126 -17.19 -6.54 -18.05
CA SER A 126 -18.34 -5.97 -18.76
C SER A 126 -19.46 -6.99 -19.04
N ARG A 127 -19.14 -8.29 -18.92
CA ARG A 127 -20.06 -9.41 -19.13
C ARG A 127 -20.51 -10.07 -17.83
N LEU A 128 -19.99 -9.63 -16.69
CA LEU A 128 -20.40 -10.14 -15.39
C LEU A 128 -21.71 -9.48 -14.96
N THR A 129 -22.56 -10.27 -14.31
CA THR A 129 -23.83 -9.78 -13.76
C THR A 129 -23.69 -9.61 -12.26
N PRO A 130 -24.05 -8.44 -11.70
CA PRO A 130 -24.10 -8.25 -10.26
C PRO A 130 -25.30 -9.00 -9.67
N VAL A 131 -25.05 -9.79 -8.64
CA VAL A 131 -26.07 -10.45 -7.81
C VAL A 131 -26.11 -9.75 -6.47
N ARG A 132 -27.14 -8.93 -6.24
CA ARG A 132 -27.22 -8.09 -5.04
C ARG A 132 -27.67 -8.91 -3.84
N ASP A 133 -26.95 -8.77 -2.73
CA ASP A 133 -27.23 -9.50 -1.49
C ASP A 133 -28.68 -9.27 -1.02
N ILE A 134 -29.16 -8.02 -1.12
CA ILE A 134 -30.51 -7.61 -0.69
C ILE A 134 -31.63 -8.40 -1.39
N GLU A 135 -31.36 -8.95 -2.59
CA GLU A 135 -32.34 -9.68 -3.41
C GLU A 135 -32.30 -11.20 -3.19
N ILE A 136 -31.25 -11.75 -2.58
CA ILE A 136 -31.06 -13.21 -2.51
C ILE A 136 -30.77 -13.77 -1.11
N VAL A 137 -30.28 -12.96 -0.17
CA VAL A 137 -29.87 -13.42 1.16
C VAL A 137 -31.07 -13.96 1.93
N LYS A 138 -30.89 -15.13 2.56
CA LYS A 138 -31.90 -15.79 3.39
C LYS A 138 -31.87 -15.33 4.84
N ALA A 139 -33.03 -15.31 5.48
CA ALA A 139 -33.16 -14.92 6.89
C ALA A 139 -32.26 -15.79 7.79
N GLN A 140 -32.23 -17.09 7.54
CA GLN A 140 -31.40 -18.04 8.31
C GLN A 140 -29.91 -17.68 8.23
N TYR A 141 -29.40 -17.31 7.05
CA TYR A 141 -28.01 -16.90 6.88
C TYR A 141 -27.65 -15.69 7.75
N ILE A 142 -28.54 -14.67 7.77
CA ILE A 142 -28.34 -13.46 8.59
C ILE A 142 -28.39 -13.81 10.09
N ILE A 143 -29.35 -14.64 10.49
CA ILE A 143 -29.50 -15.10 11.88
C ILE A 143 -28.25 -15.87 12.32
N ASP A 144 -27.80 -16.84 11.54
CA ASP A 144 -26.61 -17.65 11.85
C ASP A 144 -25.36 -16.76 11.98
N ASN A 145 -25.19 -15.77 11.08
CA ASN A 145 -24.11 -14.80 11.18
C ASN A 145 -24.20 -13.95 12.47
N ILE A 146 -25.39 -13.46 12.83
CA ILE A 146 -25.59 -12.68 14.06
C ILE A 146 -25.30 -13.55 15.28
N GLU A 147 -25.85 -14.76 15.34
CA GLU A 147 -25.63 -15.67 16.47
C GLU A 147 -24.16 -16.02 16.65
N HIS A 148 -23.44 -16.37 15.57
CA HIS A 148 -21.99 -16.62 15.63
C HIS A 148 -21.23 -15.39 16.13
N SER A 149 -21.54 -14.21 15.58
CA SER A 149 -20.84 -12.98 15.93
C SER A 149 -21.06 -12.63 17.41
N PHE A 150 -22.28 -12.77 17.91
CA PHE A 150 -22.59 -12.54 19.33
C PHE A 150 -21.97 -13.60 20.24
N LYS A 151 -21.88 -14.86 19.80
CA LYS A 151 -21.19 -15.93 20.52
C LYS A 151 -19.75 -15.52 20.78
N VAL A 152 -18.99 -15.24 19.71
CA VAL A 152 -17.56 -14.88 19.87
C VAL A 152 -17.36 -13.52 20.53
N TRP A 153 -18.27 -12.55 20.34
CA TRP A 153 -18.16 -11.27 21.04
C TRP A 153 -18.41 -11.39 22.55
N ARG A 154 -19.24 -12.35 23.00
CA ARG A 154 -19.55 -12.53 24.44
C ARG A 154 -18.64 -13.52 25.14
N GLU A 155 -18.23 -14.58 24.45
CA GLU A 155 -17.45 -15.68 25.03
C GLU A 155 -15.96 -15.36 25.12
N GLN A 156 -15.43 -14.52 24.22
CA GLN A 156 -14.00 -14.20 24.23
C GLN A 156 -13.62 -13.25 25.38
N PRO A 157 -12.44 -13.43 26.01
CA PRO A 157 -12.02 -12.62 27.16
C PRO A 157 -11.97 -11.10 26.90
N TRP A 158 -11.63 -10.70 25.67
CA TRP A 158 -11.52 -9.30 25.26
C TRP A 158 -12.85 -8.67 24.81
N GLY A 159 -13.92 -9.46 24.68
CA GLY A 159 -15.24 -9.01 24.22
C GLY A 159 -15.78 -7.78 24.95
N LYS A 160 -15.46 -7.69 26.26
CA LYS A 160 -15.83 -6.57 27.16
C LYS A 160 -15.20 -5.21 26.80
N TYR A 161 -14.11 -5.20 26.02
CA TYR A 161 -13.43 -3.98 25.56
C TYR A 161 -13.99 -3.45 24.24
N ILE A 162 -14.75 -4.27 23.52
CA ILE A 162 -15.25 -3.93 22.19
C ILE A 162 -16.59 -3.22 22.31
N SER A 163 -16.67 -1.99 21.80
CA SER A 163 -17.92 -1.26 21.73
C SER A 163 -18.89 -1.92 20.74
N PHE A 164 -20.20 -1.74 20.94
CA PHE A 164 -21.19 -2.26 19.99
C PHE A 164 -20.99 -1.71 18.56
N ARG A 165 -20.47 -0.48 18.43
CA ARG A 165 -20.14 0.11 17.13
C ARG A 165 -19.01 -0.66 16.45
N ASP A 166 -17.92 -0.93 17.17
CA ASP A 166 -16.76 -1.64 16.61
C ASP A 166 -17.10 -3.11 16.32
N PHE A 167 -17.94 -3.73 17.16
CA PHE A 167 -18.53 -5.02 16.88
C PHE A 167 -19.27 -5.02 15.52
N CYS A 168 -20.13 -4.04 15.27
CA CYS A 168 -20.90 -3.93 14.03
C CYS A 168 -20.01 -3.74 12.79
N GLU A 169 -18.90 -3.01 12.88
CA GLU A 169 -18.02 -2.74 11.73
C GLU A 169 -16.95 -3.80 11.51
N TYR A 170 -16.46 -4.44 12.58
CA TYR A 170 -15.21 -5.20 12.54
C TYR A 170 -15.34 -6.67 12.97
N ILE A 171 -16.53 -7.14 13.36
CA ILE A 171 -16.78 -8.56 13.71
C ILE A 171 -18.06 -9.07 13.03
N LEU A 172 -19.16 -8.34 13.19
CA LEU A 172 -20.49 -8.67 12.67
C LEU A 172 -20.56 -8.90 11.15
N PRO A 173 -19.87 -8.13 10.29
CA PRO A 173 -20.05 -8.24 8.85
C PRO A 173 -19.82 -9.66 8.34
N TYR A 174 -20.73 -10.12 7.48
CA TYR A 174 -20.66 -11.41 6.81
C TYR A 174 -19.89 -11.34 5.48
N ARG A 175 -19.47 -10.14 5.08
CA ARG A 175 -18.92 -9.81 3.78
C ARG A 175 -17.89 -8.67 3.89
N ILE A 176 -16.95 -8.65 2.98
CA ILE A 176 -15.89 -7.64 2.83
C ILE A 176 -16.25 -6.67 1.70
N GLU A 177 -16.50 -7.17 0.50
CA GLU A 177 -16.86 -6.38 -0.67
C GLU A 177 -17.69 -7.19 -1.68
N ASN A 178 -17.09 -7.64 -2.79
CA ASN A 178 -17.80 -8.22 -3.94
C ASN A 178 -17.56 -9.72 -4.14
N GLU A 179 -17.08 -10.42 -3.10
CA GLU A 179 -16.80 -11.85 -3.12
C GLU A 179 -18.08 -12.71 -3.29
N PRO A 180 -17.99 -14.03 -3.52
CA PRO A 180 -19.15 -14.91 -3.42
C PRO A 180 -19.75 -14.92 -1.99
N LEU A 181 -21.07 -15.10 -1.88
CA LEU A 181 -21.73 -15.22 -0.57
C LEU A 181 -21.49 -16.63 0.00
N GLU A 182 -20.73 -16.74 1.09
CA GLU A 182 -20.24 -18.02 1.63
C GLU A 182 -20.46 -18.12 3.16
N ASN A 183 -20.74 -19.32 3.66
CA ASN A 183 -20.87 -19.59 5.10
C ASN A 183 -19.50 -19.82 5.77
N TRP A 184 -18.66 -18.79 5.79
CA TRP A 184 -17.23 -18.95 6.13
C TRP A 184 -16.92 -18.93 7.63
N LYS A 185 -17.71 -18.25 8.47
CA LYS A 185 -17.40 -18.02 9.89
C LYS A 185 -17.13 -19.30 10.66
N GLN A 186 -17.98 -20.33 10.50
CA GLN A 186 -17.82 -21.59 11.21
C GLN A 186 -16.53 -22.32 10.80
N ARG A 187 -16.26 -22.40 9.49
CA ARG A 187 -15.07 -23.08 8.95
C ARG A 187 -13.77 -22.48 9.47
N TYR A 188 -13.68 -21.15 9.51
CA TYR A 188 -12.52 -20.44 10.04
C TYR A 188 -12.42 -20.58 11.57
N TYR A 189 -13.54 -20.49 12.28
CA TYR A 189 -13.59 -20.68 13.73
C TYR A 189 -13.05 -22.07 14.13
N ASP A 190 -13.51 -23.13 13.44
CA ASP A 190 -13.10 -24.51 13.71
C ASP A 190 -11.60 -24.72 13.49
N ARG A 191 -10.99 -24.02 12.52
CA ARG A 191 -9.55 -24.08 12.28
C ARG A 191 -8.74 -23.37 13.36
N TYR A 192 -9.17 -22.16 13.76
CA TYR A 192 -8.30 -21.25 14.51
C TYR A 192 -8.65 -21.12 16.00
N GLN A 193 -9.89 -21.39 16.44
CA GLN A 193 -10.25 -21.31 17.86
C GLN A 193 -9.41 -22.24 18.76
N PRO A 194 -9.14 -23.50 18.38
CA PRO A 194 -8.32 -24.40 19.21
C PRO A 194 -6.90 -23.87 19.48
N VAL A 195 -6.37 -23.04 18.59
CA VAL A 195 -5.06 -22.39 18.75
C VAL A 195 -5.10 -21.39 19.91
N LEU A 196 -6.15 -20.56 19.98
CA LEU A 196 -6.35 -19.61 21.07
C LEU A 196 -6.61 -20.33 22.40
N ASP A 197 -7.46 -21.35 22.39
CA ASP A 197 -7.77 -22.13 23.61
C ASP A 197 -6.49 -22.72 24.22
N SER A 198 -5.55 -23.15 23.37
CA SER A 198 -4.27 -23.71 23.78
C SER A 198 -3.28 -22.63 24.27
N LEU A 199 -3.11 -21.55 23.51
CA LEU A 199 -1.99 -20.63 23.66
C LEU A 199 -2.31 -19.35 24.44
N LEU A 200 -3.52 -18.81 24.33
CA LEU A 200 -3.88 -17.55 24.97
C LEU A 200 -4.08 -17.75 26.48
N LYS A 201 -3.54 -16.82 27.29
CA LYS A 201 -3.59 -16.85 28.77
C LYS A 201 -4.09 -15.56 29.40
N ASN A 202 -4.47 -14.57 28.59
CA ASN A 202 -4.89 -13.25 29.04
C ASN A 202 -6.08 -12.76 28.18
N ASP A 203 -6.50 -11.52 28.41
CA ASP A 203 -7.57 -10.85 27.67
C ASP A 203 -7.06 -9.75 26.73
N ASN A 204 -5.79 -9.83 26.32
CA ASN A 204 -5.18 -8.87 25.41
C ASN A 204 -5.49 -9.26 23.94
N MET A 205 -6.11 -8.34 23.23
CA MET A 205 -6.55 -8.54 21.85
C MET A 205 -5.39 -8.60 20.85
N LEU A 206 -4.30 -7.84 21.11
CA LEU A 206 -3.10 -7.89 20.28
C LEU A 206 -2.37 -9.21 20.44
N ASP A 207 -2.32 -9.75 21.66
CA ASP A 207 -1.74 -11.08 21.90
C ASP A 207 -2.56 -12.17 21.17
N ALA A 208 -3.89 -12.11 21.25
CA ALA A 208 -4.77 -13.02 20.50
C ALA A 208 -4.56 -12.90 18.98
N CYS A 209 -4.49 -11.67 18.45
CA CYS A 209 -4.22 -11.42 17.04
C CYS A 209 -2.84 -11.94 16.62
N LYS A 210 -1.81 -11.69 17.43
CA LYS A 210 -0.44 -12.15 17.16
C LYS A 210 -0.34 -13.68 17.17
N ILE A 211 -0.99 -14.36 18.10
CA ILE A 211 -1.00 -15.84 18.14
C ILE A 211 -1.57 -16.41 16.85
N ILE A 212 -2.70 -15.87 16.39
CA ILE A 212 -3.31 -16.32 15.13
C ILE A 212 -2.48 -15.90 13.92
N TYR A 213 -1.89 -14.71 13.94
CA TYR A 213 -0.92 -14.27 12.92
C TYR A 213 0.21 -15.29 12.78
N ASP A 214 0.89 -15.61 13.89
CA ASP A 214 2.04 -16.51 13.92
C ASP A 214 1.65 -17.89 13.34
N HIS A 215 0.47 -18.40 13.70
CA HIS A 215 -0.02 -19.66 13.17
C HIS A 215 -0.42 -19.61 11.69
N ILE A 216 -0.98 -18.50 11.22
CA ILE A 216 -1.34 -18.34 9.79
C ILE A 216 -0.06 -18.32 8.92
N VAL A 217 1.00 -17.66 9.39
CA VAL A 217 2.22 -17.46 8.59
C VAL A 217 3.16 -18.68 8.59
N GLU A 218 2.89 -19.69 9.41
CA GLU A 218 3.51 -21.03 9.30
C GLU A 218 3.16 -21.70 7.96
N ASP A 219 1.97 -21.42 7.41
CA ASP A 219 1.58 -21.86 6.08
C ASP A 219 2.20 -20.97 5.00
N SER A 220 2.58 -21.55 3.86
CA SER A 220 3.10 -20.78 2.72
C SER A 220 2.02 -19.92 2.06
N TRP A 221 2.39 -18.73 1.59
CA TRP A 221 1.57 -17.87 0.74
C TRP A 221 2.22 -17.61 -0.61
N SER A 222 1.47 -17.81 -1.68
CA SER A 222 1.89 -17.47 -3.03
C SER A 222 1.46 -16.03 -3.37
N PHE A 223 2.39 -15.08 -3.30
CA PHE A 223 2.06 -13.67 -3.54
C PHE A 223 1.96 -13.34 -5.04
N ILE A 224 0.90 -12.61 -5.39
CA ILE A 224 0.66 -12.06 -6.74
C ILE A 224 0.30 -10.59 -6.58
N LEU A 225 1.13 -9.70 -7.12
CA LEU A 225 0.95 -8.25 -6.93
C LEU A 225 -0.41 -7.73 -7.45
N GLU A 226 -0.82 -8.19 -8.63
CA GLU A 226 -2.04 -7.75 -9.31
C GLU A 226 -2.96 -8.95 -9.54
N MET A 227 -3.99 -9.06 -8.71
CA MET A 227 -5.08 -10.03 -8.89
C MET A 227 -6.29 -9.35 -9.56
N PRO A 228 -6.97 -10.03 -10.50
CA PRO A 228 -8.17 -9.48 -11.12
C PRO A 228 -9.34 -9.40 -10.11
N GLU A 229 -10.28 -8.49 -10.38
CA GLU A 229 -11.59 -8.47 -9.72
C GLU A 229 -12.47 -9.65 -10.18
N PRO A 230 -13.47 -10.07 -9.38
CA PRO A 230 -13.79 -9.67 -8.01
C PRO A 230 -12.89 -10.31 -6.95
N HIS A 231 -13.15 -10.05 -5.67
CA HIS A 231 -12.56 -10.76 -4.53
C HIS A 231 -12.74 -12.29 -4.65
N LEU A 232 -11.74 -13.06 -4.18
CA LEU A 232 -11.65 -14.50 -4.44
C LEU A 232 -12.68 -15.34 -3.68
N GLY A 233 -13.09 -14.91 -2.48
CA GLY A 233 -13.96 -15.66 -1.57
C GLY A 233 -13.19 -16.29 -0.40
N ALA A 234 -13.88 -16.50 0.70
CA ALA A 234 -13.31 -17.00 1.94
C ALA A 234 -12.87 -18.47 1.81
N ASP A 235 -13.67 -19.30 1.15
CA ASP A 235 -13.36 -20.72 0.95
C ASP A 235 -12.14 -20.89 0.04
N PHE A 236 -12.05 -20.09 -1.02
CA PHE A 236 -10.90 -20.11 -1.93
C PHE A 236 -9.61 -19.74 -1.19
N LEU A 237 -9.61 -18.66 -0.41
CA LEU A 237 -8.45 -18.21 0.33
C LEU A 237 -8.03 -19.19 1.43
N PHE A 238 -9.00 -19.85 2.07
CA PHE A 238 -8.74 -20.89 3.06
C PHE A 238 -7.97 -22.07 2.46
N ASP A 239 -8.35 -22.49 1.26
CA ASP A 239 -7.81 -23.69 0.61
C ASP A 239 -6.51 -23.41 -0.17
N ARG A 240 -6.37 -22.22 -0.77
CA ARG A 240 -5.34 -21.97 -1.79
C ARG A 240 -4.22 -21.02 -1.38
N ARG A 241 -4.44 -20.15 -0.38
CA ARG A 241 -3.42 -19.21 0.15
C ARG A 241 -2.60 -18.50 -0.93
N ILE A 242 -3.29 -17.93 -1.90
CA ILE A 242 -2.71 -17.26 -3.06
C ILE A 242 -3.44 -15.94 -3.30
N GLY A 243 -2.68 -14.89 -3.62
CA GLY A 243 -3.25 -13.59 -3.95
C GLY A 243 -2.35 -12.41 -3.61
N SER A 244 -2.96 -11.23 -3.67
CA SER A 244 -2.34 -9.92 -3.50
C SER A 244 -2.34 -9.44 -2.05
N CYS A 245 -1.86 -8.21 -1.82
CA CYS A 245 -1.94 -7.56 -0.51
C CYS A 245 -3.40 -7.40 -0.03
N ARG A 246 -4.35 -7.21 -0.95
CA ARG A 246 -5.79 -7.19 -0.64
C ARG A 246 -6.26 -8.55 -0.12
N ASP A 247 -5.90 -9.62 -0.82
CA ASP A 247 -6.35 -10.98 -0.49
C ASP A 247 -5.75 -11.48 0.84
N ARG A 248 -4.56 -10.98 1.22
CA ARG A 248 -4.01 -11.18 2.56
C ARG A 248 -4.87 -10.49 3.63
N CYS A 249 -5.35 -9.28 3.38
CA CYS A 249 -6.26 -8.59 4.30
C CYS A 249 -7.58 -9.35 4.44
N ASP A 250 -8.11 -9.87 3.33
CA ASP A 250 -9.33 -10.66 3.33
C ASP A 250 -9.17 -11.94 4.18
N LEU A 251 -8.06 -12.68 3.99
CA LEU A 251 -7.77 -13.86 4.80
C LEU A 251 -7.66 -13.52 6.30
N ALA A 252 -6.98 -12.43 6.63
CA ALA A 252 -6.88 -11.94 8.01
C ALA A 252 -8.28 -11.63 8.58
N ILE A 253 -9.13 -10.95 7.80
CA ILE A 253 -10.51 -10.65 8.18
C ILE A 253 -11.30 -11.93 8.44
N TYR A 254 -11.29 -12.90 7.52
CA TYR A 254 -12.06 -14.14 7.71
C TYR A 254 -11.60 -14.93 8.94
N ALA A 255 -10.29 -15.05 9.15
CA ALA A 255 -9.75 -15.75 10.32
C ALA A 255 -10.08 -15.02 11.62
N MET A 256 -9.71 -13.76 11.75
CA MET A 256 -9.80 -13.02 13.00
C MET A 256 -11.25 -12.70 13.40
N ARG A 257 -12.10 -12.30 12.43
CA ARG A 257 -13.52 -12.02 12.72
C ARG A 257 -14.29 -13.26 13.14
N SER A 258 -13.93 -14.43 12.60
CA SER A 258 -14.54 -15.70 13.01
C SER A 258 -14.31 -15.99 14.49
N LEU A 259 -13.25 -15.44 15.09
CA LEU A 259 -12.85 -15.61 16.48
C LEU A 259 -13.29 -14.44 17.37
N GLY A 260 -13.95 -13.41 16.83
CA GLY A 260 -14.33 -12.22 17.61
C GLY A 260 -13.20 -11.21 17.80
N ILE A 261 -12.12 -11.29 17.01
CA ILE A 261 -11.05 -10.28 16.97
C ILE A 261 -11.45 -9.21 15.95
N PRO A 262 -11.61 -7.93 16.35
CA PRO A 262 -12.04 -6.85 15.48
C PRO A 262 -10.92 -6.38 14.56
N VAL A 263 -11.04 -6.75 13.28
CA VAL A 263 -10.09 -6.39 12.23
C VAL A 263 -10.78 -5.77 11.01
N GLY A 264 -10.02 -5.00 10.25
CA GLY A 264 -10.43 -4.46 8.96
C GLY A 264 -9.23 -4.13 8.08
N THR A 265 -9.52 -3.44 6.98
CA THR A 265 -8.52 -3.08 5.96
C THR A 265 -8.38 -1.58 5.87
N ASP A 266 -7.13 -1.12 5.98
CA ASP A 266 -6.73 0.24 5.62
C ASP A 266 -5.92 0.20 4.32
N MET A 267 -5.89 1.32 3.60
CA MET A 267 -5.30 1.40 2.27
C MET A 267 -4.82 2.80 1.90
N VAL A 268 -3.85 2.84 0.99
CA VAL A 268 -3.57 4.02 0.16
C VAL A 268 -4.18 3.79 -1.22
N LEU A 269 -4.96 4.75 -1.71
CA LEU A 269 -5.62 4.64 -3.03
C LEU A 269 -4.62 4.76 -4.18
N HIS A 270 -3.52 5.47 -3.94
CA HIS A 270 -2.37 5.55 -4.80
C HIS A 270 -1.19 6.08 -3.98
N SER A 271 -0.13 5.28 -3.81
CA SER A 271 1.04 5.67 -3.02
C SER A 271 1.80 6.81 -3.71
N PRO A 272 2.17 7.88 -2.99
CA PRO A 272 3.06 8.89 -3.54
C PRO A 272 4.48 8.33 -3.77
N ASP A 273 4.92 7.32 -3.03
CA ASP A 273 6.27 6.78 -3.12
C ASP A 273 6.44 5.73 -4.22
N GLN A 274 5.49 4.80 -4.37
CA GLN A 274 5.64 3.61 -5.22
C GLN A 274 4.60 3.52 -6.34
N ALA A 275 3.78 4.58 -6.53
CA ALA A 275 2.79 4.69 -7.60
C ALA A 275 1.85 3.48 -7.75
N ASN A 276 1.47 2.86 -6.62
CA ASN A 276 0.56 1.72 -6.59
C ASN A 276 -0.41 1.84 -5.41
N ARG A 277 -1.52 1.11 -5.50
CA ARG A 277 -2.37 0.83 -4.34
C ARG A 277 -1.64 -0.08 -3.37
N HIS A 278 -1.94 0.07 -2.09
CA HIS A 278 -1.46 -0.86 -1.08
C HIS A 278 -2.52 -0.99 0.01
N PHE A 279 -2.69 -2.21 0.50
CA PHE A 279 -3.67 -2.60 1.50
C PHE A 279 -2.95 -3.32 2.63
N TRP A 280 -3.33 -3.01 3.86
CA TRP A 280 -2.86 -3.70 5.06
C TRP A 280 -4.02 -3.89 6.02
N SER A 281 -3.85 -4.83 6.95
CA SER A 281 -4.85 -5.07 7.98
C SER A 281 -4.59 -4.18 9.19
N PHE A 282 -5.65 -3.86 9.93
CA PHE A 282 -5.52 -3.36 11.29
C PHE A 282 -6.31 -4.26 12.24
N VAL A 283 -5.87 -4.29 13.50
CA VAL A 283 -6.62 -4.83 14.64
C VAL A 283 -6.84 -3.73 15.67
N LEU A 284 -7.94 -3.77 16.41
CA LEU A 284 -8.09 -2.88 17.56
C LEU A 284 -7.29 -3.40 18.77
N ASP A 285 -6.74 -2.52 19.58
CA ASP A 285 -6.26 -2.85 20.91
C ASP A 285 -7.42 -2.78 21.93
N ASN A 286 -7.13 -3.08 23.20
CA ASN A 286 -8.13 -3.05 24.27
C ASN A 286 -8.66 -1.63 24.57
N ASP A 287 -8.02 -0.57 24.07
CA ASP A 287 -8.45 0.83 24.18
C ASP A 287 -9.21 1.31 22.92
N GLY A 288 -9.36 0.44 21.90
CA GLY A 288 -10.01 0.76 20.63
C GLY A 288 -9.13 1.51 19.63
N LYS A 289 -7.81 1.57 19.84
CA LYS A 289 -6.86 2.11 18.87
C LYS A 289 -6.45 1.05 17.87
N THR A 290 -6.09 1.48 16.66
CA THR A 290 -5.74 0.58 15.57
C THR A 290 -4.24 0.28 15.58
N VAL A 291 -3.90 -0.99 15.44
CA VAL A 291 -2.53 -1.49 15.23
C VAL A 291 -2.47 -2.15 13.86
N GLU A 292 -1.57 -1.66 13.01
CA GLU A 292 -1.33 -2.18 11.66
C GLU A 292 -0.62 -3.53 11.68
N PHE A 293 -0.94 -4.39 10.72
CA PHE A 293 -0.20 -5.60 10.42
C PHE A 293 -0.45 -6.06 8.97
N THR A 294 0.48 -6.85 8.44
CA THR A 294 0.36 -7.49 7.13
C THR A 294 0.83 -8.94 7.25
N LEU A 295 -0.06 -9.91 6.98
CA LEU A 295 0.30 -11.33 7.01
C LEU A 295 1.55 -11.60 6.14
N TRP A 296 2.47 -12.41 6.65
CA TRP A 296 3.80 -12.73 6.07
C TRP A 296 4.78 -11.57 5.94
N GLU A 297 4.45 -10.36 6.39
CA GLU A 297 5.36 -9.20 6.33
C GLU A 297 5.57 -8.57 7.70
N GLU A 298 4.51 -8.08 8.33
CA GLU A 298 4.59 -7.28 9.56
C GLU A 298 3.59 -7.80 10.59
N PRO A 299 4.03 -8.25 11.79
CA PRO A 299 3.13 -8.70 12.85
C PRO A 299 2.42 -7.52 13.54
N PRO A 300 1.29 -7.76 14.24
CA PRO A 300 0.52 -6.72 14.93
C PRO A 300 1.20 -6.21 16.21
N ILE A 301 2.32 -5.50 16.05
CA ILE A 301 3.12 -4.95 17.15
C ILE A 301 2.95 -3.42 17.14
N PRO A 302 2.47 -2.80 18.23
CA PRO A 302 2.36 -1.35 18.35
C PRO A 302 3.71 -0.66 18.12
N ASP A 303 3.67 0.49 17.43
CA ASP A 303 4.85 1.32 17.17
C ASP A 303 6.03 0.58 16.51
N LEU A 304 5.76 -0.51 15.77
CA LEU A 304 6.77 -1.20 14.99
C LEU A 304 7.30 -0.25 13.91
N LYS A 305 8.51 0.26 14.14
CA LYS A 305 9.16 1.15 13.17
C LYS A 305 9.77 0.30 12.07
N THR A 306 9.27 0.47 10.86
CA THR A 306 9.99 0.05 9.66
C THR A 306 11.17 1.00 9.44
N GLU A 307 12.29 0.49 8.91
CA GLU A 307 13.48 1.32 8.65
C GLU A 307 13.22 2.41 7.60
N LEU A 308 12.18 2.25 6.79
CA LEU A 308 11.82 3.14 5.70
C LEU A 308 10.49 3.83 5.97
N GLU A 309 10.52 5.13 6.29
CA GLU A 309 9.30 5.92 6.41
C GLU A 309 8.65 6.08 5.02
N LYS A 310 7.59 5.30 4.75
CA LYS A 310 6.82 5.37 3.51
C LYS A 310 5.76 6.47 3.62
N LYS A 311 5.76 7.39 2.66
CA LYS A 311 4.71 8.40 2.51
C LYS A 311 3.43 7.75 2.00
N ARG A 312 2.31 8.09 2.62
CA ARG A 312 0.97 7.54 2.35
C ARG A 312 0.10 8.52 1.56
N GLY A 313 0.32 9.82 1.73
CA GLY A 313 -0.48 10.91 1.15
C GLY A 313 -1.85 11.03 1.81
N LYS A 314 -2.66 9.98 1.67
CA LYS A 314 -3.98 9.80 2.27
C LYS A 314 -4.22 8.33 2.60
N VAL A 315 -4.82 8.07 3.76
CA VAL A 315 -5.17 6.71 4.20
C VAL A 315 -6.67 6.57 4.34
N TYR A 316 -7.20 5.48 3.80
CA TYR A 316 -8.62 5.16 3.87
C TYR A 316 -8.86 3.80 4.51
N ARG A 317 -10.01 3.67 5.14
CA ARG A 317 -10.56 2.43 5.68
C ARG A 317 -11.76 1.99 4.88
N SER A 318 -11.84 0.70 4.59
CA SER A 318 -13.08 0.05 4.16
C SER A 318 -13.86 -0.42 5.38
N ASP A 319 -14.84 0.38 5.80
CA ASP A 319 -15.80 -0.05 6.83
C ASP A 319 -16.90 -0.92 6.20
N PHE A 320 -17.78 -1.54 6.98
CA PHE A 320 -18.94 -2.23 6.41
C PHE A 320 -20.08 -1.25 6.10
N SER A 321 -20.25 -0.24 6.95
CA SER A 321 -21.31 0.74 6.74
C SER A 321 -21.02 1.74 5.63
N TYR A 322 -22.05 2.14 4.89
CA TYR A 322 -21.93 3.22 3.91
C TYR A 322 -21.59 4.55 4.60
N LYS A 323 -20.86 5.41 3.89
CA LYS A 323 -20.45 6.74 4.35
C LYS A 323 -21.28 7.83 3.68
N LYS A 324 -21.68 8.81 4.47
CA LYS A 324 -22.48 9.93 3.98
C LYS A 324 -21.69 10.77 2.98
N GLU A 325 -20.40 10.91 3.23
CA GLU A 325 -19.42 11.60 2.41
C GLU A 325 -19.32 10.95 1.02
N SER A 326 -19.22 9.62 0.95
CA SER A 326 -19.26 8.88 -0.33
C SER A 326 -20.56 9.10 -1.08
N LEU A 327 -21.71 9.07 -0.40
CA LEU A 327 -23.01 9.36 -1.01
C LEU A 327 -23.10 10.82 -1.52
N GLU A 328 -22.49 11.77 -0.81
CA GLU A 328 -22.44 13.16 -1.22
C GLU A 328 -21.56 13.38 -2.46
N LEU A 329 -20.48 12.61 -2.61
CA LEU A 329 -19.67 12.59 -3.83
C LEU A 329 -20.48 12.00 -4.98
N TYR A 330 -21.14 10.86 -4.79
CA TYR A 330 -21.97 10.21 -5.80
C TYR A 330 -23.11 11.10 -6.32
N LYS A 331 -23.67 11.96 -5.46
CA LYS A 331 -24.68 12.94 -5.87
C LYS A 331 -24.10 14.13 -6.64
N ALA A 332 -22.84 14.44 -6.43
CA ALA A 332 -22.19 15.62 -7.00
C ALA A 332 -21.43 15.33 -8.29
N GLU A 333 -20.91 14.11 -8.44
CA GLU A 333 -20.11 13.69 -9.57
C GLU A 333 -20.72 12.45 -10.23
N LYS A 334 -20.83 12.49 -11.56
CA LYS A 334 -21.40 11.36 -12.31
C LYS A 334 -20.41 10.21 -12.43
N ASN A 335 -19.13 10.55 -12.67
CA ASN A 335 -18.06 9.59 -12.90
C ASN A 335 -17.00 9.79 -11.80
N ILE A 336 -17.07 9.01 -10.73
CA ILE A 336 -16.08 9.11 -9.65
C ILE A 336 -14.85 8.28 -10.03
N PRO A 337 -13.63 8.84 -9.99
CA PRO A 337 -12.42 8.10 -10.32
C PRO A 337 -12.08 7.00 -9.30
N GLY A 338 -11.79 5.80 -9.80
CA GLY A 338 -11.19 4.71 -9.04
C GLY A 338 -11.95 4.35 -7.75
N LEU A 339 -11.19 4.07 -6.69
CA LEU A 339 -11.75 3.60 -5.41
C LEU A 339 -12.45 4.71 -4.61
N LEU A 340 -12.32 5.98 -4.97
CA LEU A 340 -13.09 7.06 -4.32
C LEU A 340 -14.59 6.89 -4.50
N GLY A 341 -15.02 6.09 -5.49
CA GLY A 341 -16.43 5.73 -5.69
C GLY A 341 -16.99 4.72 -4.70
N LYS A 342 -16.14 4.11 -3.84
CA LYS A 342 -16.60 3.13 -2.84
C LYS A 342 -17.53 3.80 -1.83
N MET A 343 -18.71 3.20 -1.65
CA MET A 343 -19.76 3.73 -0.77
C MET A 343 -19.41 3.64 0.72
N ASN A 344 -18.45 2.80 1.10
CA ASN A 344 -18.05 2.51 2.48
C ASN A 344 -16.63 3.01 2.84
N LEU A 345 -16.08 3.91 2.02
CA LEU A 345 -14.72 4.43 2.20
C LEU A 345 -14.69 5.58 3.21
N ARG A 346 -13.87 5.44 4.26
CA ARG A 346 -13.67 6.47 5.29
C ARG A 346 -12.22 6.95 5.30
N ASP A 347 -12.01 8.26 5.30
CA ASP A 347 -10.67 8.84 5.53
C ASP A 347 -10.28 8.62 7.00
N VAL A 348 -9.11 8.00 7.22
CA VAL A 348 -8.54 7.71 8.55
C VAL A 348 -7.10 8.23 8.63
N SER A 349 -6.74 9.18 7.79
CA SER A 349 -5.40 9.77 7.71
C SER A 349 -4.93 10.35 9.05
N ASP A 350 -5.86 10.83 9.87
CA ASP A 350 -5.62 11.36 11.23
C ASP A 350 -5.05 10.32 12.21
N GLN A 351 -5.19 9.03 11.92
CA GLN A 351 -4.60 7.93 12.71
C GLN A 351 -3.15 7.61 12.31
N TYR A 352 -2.67 8.11 11.16
CA TYR A 352 -1.36 7.78 10.61
C TYR A 352 -0.37 8.95 10.66
N PHE A 353 -0.86 10.17 10.61
CA PHE A 353 -0.03 11.37 10.76
C PHE A 353 -0.83 12.51 11.40
N LYS A 354 -0.12 13.57 11.78
CA LYS A 354 -0.72 14.70 12.49
C LYS A 354 -1.83 15.35 11.65
N SER A 355 -3.03 15.40 12.22
CA SER A 355 -4.18 16.06 11.60
C SER A 355 -3.91 17.53 11.29
N ASN A 356 -4.38 17.98 10.12
CA ASN A 356 -4.29 19.35 9.63
C ASN A 356 -5.49 19.69 8.73
N GLU A 357 -5.65 20.99 8.44
CA GLU A 357 -6.61 21.48 7.45
C GLU A 357 -5.87 22.38 6.47
N ILE A 358 -5.92 22.04 5.18
CA ILE A 358 -5.34 22.82 4.11
C ILE A 358 -6.44 23.56 3.35
N GLU A 359 -6.38 24.88 3.37
CA GLU A 359 -7.34 25.76 2.72
C GLU A 359 -6.82 26.22 1.35
N PHE A 360 -7.65 26.20 0.31
CA PHE A 360 -7.33 26.67 -1.05
C PHE A 360 -8.35 27.73 -1.50
N THR A 361 -7.86 28.83 -2.09
CA THR A 361 -8.68 29.96 -2.51
C THR A 361 -8.15 30.64 -3.78
N GLY A 362 -8.95 31.53 -4.37
CA GLY A 362 -8.51 32.39 -5.47
C GLY A 362 -7.95 31.61 -6.66
N LYS A 363 -6.72 31.93 -7.10
CA LYS A 363 -6.12 31.32 -8.30
C LYS A 363 -5.97 29.80 -8.23
N GLU A 364 -5.86 29.23 -7.03
CA GLU A 364 -5.69 27.79 -6.79
C GLU A 364 -6.92 27.00 -7.26
N ILE A 365 -8.11 27.61 -7.22
CA ILE A 365 -9.39 26.94 -7.54
C ILE A 365 -10.20 27.63 -8.64
N ASN A 366 -9.95 28.91 -8.94
CA ASN A 366 -10.74 29.69 -9.89
C ASN A 366 -10.62 29.20 -11.35
N ARG A 367 -9.54 28.50 -11.68
CA ARG A 367 -9.29 27.93 -13.01
C ARG A 367 -9.87 26.52 -13.19
N LEU A 368 -10.27 25.90 -12.09
CA LEU A 368 -10.86 24.58 -12.07
C LEU A 368 -12.38 24.71 -12.19
N SER A 369 -13.02 23.73 -12.82
CA SER A 369 -14.48 23.70 -12.97
C SER A 369 -15.19 23.83 -11.62
N ARG A 370 -16.37 24.48 -11.59
CA ARG A 370 -17.16 24.64 -10.37
C ARG A 370 -17.71 23.29 -9.91
N GLY A 371 -17.36 22.85 -8.70
CA GLY A 371 -17.94 21.65 -8.08
C GLY A 371 -16.98 20.93 -7.12
N VAL A 372 -16.60 19.72 -7.51
CA VAL A 372 -15.69 18.82 -6.79
C VAL A 372 -14.29 18.97 -7.37
N LEU A 373 -13.29 19.12 -6.50
CA LEU A 373 -11.87 19.05 -6.86
C LEU A 373 -11.25 17.83 -6.19
N TYR A 374 -10.26 17.27 -6.87
CA TYR A 374 -9.50 16.11 -6.44
C TYR A 374 -8.09 16.51 -6.04
N LEU A 375 -7.65 16.05 -4.87
CA LEU A 375 -6.26 16.04 -4.47
C LEU A 375 -5.58 14.85 -5.15
N CYS A 376 -4.57 15.12 -5.96
CA CYS A 376 -3.91 14.08 -6.75
C CYS A 376 -2.43 13.98 -6.41
N VAL A 377 -1.91 12.75 -6.43
CA VAL A 377 -0.48 12.43 -6.45
C VAL A 377 -0.03 12.09 -7.87
N PHE A 378 1.27 12.11 -8.11
CA PHE A 378 1.85 11.81 -9.43
C PHE A 378 2.22 10.33 -9.60
N ASP A 379 2.00 9.83 -10.80
CA ASP A 379 2.57 8.60 -11.37
C ASP A 379 3.02 8.88 -12.81
N ILE A 380 3.85 8.02 -13.39
CA ILE A 380 4.33 8.08 -14.78
C ILE A 380 3.18 8.19 -15.81
N ASN A 381 2.00 7.67 -15.44
CA ASN A 381 0.79 7.69 -16.26
C ASN A 381 -0.06 8.97 -16.08
N GLY A 382 0.28 9.84 -15.12
CA GLY A 382 -0.38 11.10 -14.87
C GLY A 382 -0.75 11.33 -13.41
N TRP A 383 -1.83 12.10 -13.20
CA TRP A 383 -2.28 12.48 -11.86
C TRP A 383 -3.39 11.54 -11.37
N TYR A 384 -3.18 10.94 -10.20
CA TYR A 384 -4.11 9.99 -9.59
C TYR A 384 -4.78 10.57 -8.35
N PRO A 385 -6.11 10.50 -8.23
CA PRO A 385 -6.83 11.14 -7.15
C PRO A 385 -6.73 10.29 -5.89
N VAL A 386 -6.31 10.93 -4.80
CA VAL A 386 -6.18 10.32 -3.46
C VAL A 386 -7.07 10.99 -2.44
N GLY A 387 -7.77 12.07 -2.81
CA GLY A 387 -8.73 12.74 -1.95
C GLY A 387 -9.59 13.71 -2.75
N TRP A 388 -10.62 14.28 -2.12
CA TRP A 388 -11.53 15.20 -2.80
C TRP A 388 -12.16 16.19 -1.81
N GLY A 389 -12.69 17.28 -2.35
CA GLY A 389 -13.54 18.19 -1.60
C GLY A 389 -14.39 19.07 -2.51
N LYS A 390 -15.41 19.71 -1.92
CA LYS A 390 -16.32 20.62 -2.63
C LYS A 390 -15.93 22.07 -2.37
N ILE A 391 -15.98 22.87 -3.42
CA ILE A 391 -15.83 24.32 -3.27
C ILE A 391 -17.11 24.88 -2.63
N SER A 392 -16.95 25.61 -1.53
CA SER A 392 -18.02 26.33 -0.84
C SER A 392 -17.59 27.76 -0.60
N ASN A 393 -18.41 28.75 -1.00
CA ASN A 393 -18.12 30.18 -0.85
C ASN A 393 -16.72 30.60 -1.36
N GLY A 394 -16.27 30.03 -2.49
CA GLY A 394 -14.97 30.35 -3.08
C GLY A 394 -13.76 29.81 -2.30
N THR A 395 -13.99 28.81 -1.45
CA THR A 395 -12.95 28.14 -0.64
C THR A 395 -13.10 26.63 -0.75
N LEU A 396 -11.97 25.92 -0.85
CA LEU A 396 -11.88 24.47 -0.68
C LEU A 396 -11.07 24.18 0.58
N LYS A 397 -11.52 23.25 1.43
CA LYS A 397 -10.79 22.78 2.60
C LYS A 397 -10.62 21.27 2.51
N LEU A 398 -9.39 20.81 2.68
CA LEU A 398 -9.06 19.38 2.76
C LEU A 398 -8.47 19.10 4.14
N GLN A 399 -9.00 18.11 4.83
CA GLN A 399 -8.45 17.64 6.10
C GLN A 399 -7.30 16.68 5.85
N ASP A 400 -6.43 16.47 6.83
CA ASP A 400 -5.48 15.38 6.97
C ASP A 400 -4.69 15.07 5.69
N VAL A 401 -3.93 16.05 5.20
CA VAL A 401 -3.04 15.94 4.04
C VAL A 401 -1.61 15.79 4.53
N GLU A 402 -0.94 14.70 4.14
CA GLU A 402 0.43 14.42 4.60
C GLU A 402 1.43 15.49 4.13
N ASP A 403 2.41 15.80 4.98
CA ASP A 403 3.50 16.72 4.63
C ASP A 403 4.58 16.03 3.76
N ASN A 404 5.34 16.85 3.02
CA ASN A 404 6.43 16.42 2.14
C ASN A 404 6.02 15.40 1.06
N VAL A 405 4.79 15.53 0.55
CA VAL A 405 4.28 14.77 -0.61
C VAL A 405 3.94 15.74 -1.72
N LEU A 406 4.28 15.38 -2.97
CA LEU A 406 3.86 16.15 -4.15
C LEU A 406 2.37 15.94 -4.41
N PHE A 407 1.64 17.05 -4.39
CA PHE A 407 0.24 17.08 -4.77
C PHE A 407 -0.03 18.06 -5.90
N THR A 408 -1.18 17.87 -6.53
CA THR A 408 -1.84 18.93 -7.30
C THR A 408 -3.36 18.86 -7.08
N LEU A 409 -4.06 19.94 -7.41
CA LEU A 409 -5.52 19.96 -7.46
C LEU A 409 -5.98 19.81 -8.91
N CYS A 410 -6.80 18.80 -9.14
CA CYS A 410 -7.39 18.52 -10.43
C CYS A 410 -8.91 18.69 -10.41
N SER A 411 -9.47 19.13 -11.55
CA SER A 411 -10.88 18.90 -11.89
C SER A 411 -10.98 17.69 -12.81
N LEU A 412 -12.10 16.99 -12.73
CA LEU A 412 -12.43 15.94 -13.68
C LEU A 412 -13.16 16.56 -14.88
N THR A 413 -12.63 16.41 -16.08
CA THR A 413 -13.26 16.87 -17.32
C THR A 413 -13.06 15.81 -18.39
N ASP A 414 -14.14 15.36 -19.03
CA ASP A 414 -14.13 14.27 -20.01
C ASP A 414 -13.40 13.00 -19.52
N ASN A 415 -13.64 12.63 -18.26
CA ASN A 415 -12.99 11.53 -17.54
C ASN A 415 -11.46 11.63 -17.40
N MET A 416 -10.88 12.81 -17.64
CA MET A 416 -9.47 13.09 -17.43
C MET A 416 -9.29 14.08 -16.27
N LEU A 417 -8.32 13.80 -15.41
CA LEU A 417 -7.93 14.70 -14.34
C LEU A 417 -6.97 15.75 -14.89
N GLN A 418 -7.39 17.01 -14.82
CA GLN A 418 -6.61 18.14 -15.32
C GLN A 418 -6.20 19.05 -14.16
N PRO A 419 -4.90 19.26 -13.93
CA PRO A 419 -4.41 20.25 -12.98
C PRO A 419 -4.87 21.65 -13.38
N GLY A 420 -5.36 22.44 -12.42
CA GLY A 420 -5.75 23.83 -12.67
C GLY A 420 -4.75 24.86 -12.16
N TYR A 421 -3.77 24.39 -11.39
CA TYR A 421 -2.71 25.20 -10.82
C TYR A 421 -1.43 24.38 -10.70
N TYR A 422 -0.35 25.04 -10.28
CA TYR A 422 0.96 24.40 -10.14
C TYR A 422 0.94 23.31 -9.05
N PRO A 423 1.67 22.20 -9.23
CA PRO A 423 1.91 21.23 -8.17
C PRO A 423 2.60 21.87 -6.95
N PHE A 424 2.36 21.29 -5.79
CA PHE A 424 2.83 21.81 -4.51
C PHE A 424 3.18 20.69 -3.53
N VAL A 425 3.96 21.06 -2.52
CA VAL A 425 4.20 20.24 -1.32
C VAL A 425 3.69 20.98 -0.08
N ILE A 426 3.22 20.21 0.90
CA ILE A 426 2.82 20.72 2.21
C ILE A 426 4.01 20.65 3.16
N GLY A 427 4.35 21.77 3.80
CA GLY A 427 5.35 21.84 4.86
C GLY A 427 4.79 21.42 6.22
N LYS A 428 5.68 21.16 7.20
CA LYS A 428 5.31 20.78 8.58
C LYS A 428 4.46 21.81 9.33
N ASP A 429 4.50 23.06 8.88
CA ASP A 429 3.72 24.19 9.37
C ASP A 429 2.41 24.40 8.61
N ASN A 430 2.03 23.43 7.75
CA ASN A 430 0.91 23.47 6.82
C ASN A 430 1.02 24.55 5.72
N SER A 431 2.22 25.11 5.51
CA SER A 431 2.46 26.00 4.37
C SER A 431 2.48 25.23 3.05
N LYS A 432 1.98 25.85 1.98
CA LYS A 432 2.02 25.31 0.62
C LYS A 432 3.22 25.90 -0.12
N ARG A 433 4.15 25.06 -0.55
CA ARG A 433 5.24 25.45 -1.45
C ARG A 433 4.90 25.00 -2.87
N TYR A 434 4.67 25.96 -3.74
CA TYR A 434 4.36 25.73 -5.15
C TYR A 434 5.62 25.69 -6.02
N PHE A 435 5.66 24.75 -6.97
CA PHE A 435 6.71 24.69 -7.99
C PHE A 435 6.34 25.54 -9.19
N THR A 436 6.60 26.84 -9.06
CA THR A 436 6.38 27.83 -10.13
C THR A 436 7.70 28.11 -10.86
N PRO A 437 7.83 27.77 -12.15
CA PRO A 437 9.03 28.07 -12.93
C PRO A 437 9.34 29.56 -12.91
N SER A 438 10.54 29.92 -12.46
CA SER A 438 10.99 31.31 -12.42
C SER A 438 11.66 31.74 -13.73
N ALA A 439 11.79 33.05 -13.92
CA ALA A 439 12.56 33.61 -15.03
C ALA A 439 14.07 33.32 -14.92
N ASN A 440 14.57 33.16 -13.68
CA ASN A 440 15.97 32.79 -13.43
C ASN A 440 16.21 31.36 -13.90
N LYS A 441 17.35 31.15 -14.55
CA LYS A 441 17.75 29.85 -15.09
C LYS A 441 18.99 29.31 -14.42
N GLU A 442 19.19 28.00 -14.51
CA GLU A 442 20.41 27.31 -14.12
C GLU A 442 20.72 26.14 -15.05
N THR A 443 21.93 25.60 -14.90
CA THR A 443 22.32 24.32 -15.52
C THR A 443 22.07 23.21 -14.53
N VAL A 444 21.35 22.17 -14.95
CA VAL A 444 21.06 21.00 -14.13
C VAL A 444 21.86 19.79 -14.60
N TYR A 445 22.39 19.04 -13.64
CA TYR A 445 23.17 17.82 -13.85
C TYR A 445 22.38 16.65 -13.27
N LEU A 446 21.87 15.79 -14.15
CA LEU A 446 20.94 14.72 -13.77
C LEU A 446 21.66 13.38 -13.86
N LYS A 447 21.56 12.58 -12.79
CA LYS A 447 22.24 11.28 -12.67
C LYS A 447 21.27 10.11 -12.69
N ARG A 448 19.99 10.36 -12.40
CA ARG A 448 18.96 9.32 -12.32
C ARG A 448 17.59 9.84 -12.72
N LYS A 449 16.67 8.93 -13.04
CA LYS A 449 15.24 9.20 -13.31
C LYS A 449 14.30 8.82 -12.17
N TYR A 450 14.81 8.18 -11.12
CA TYR A 450 14.04 7.74 -9.95
C TYR A 450 14.83 7.90 -8.65
N THR A 451 14.12 7.85 -7.51
CA THR A 451 14.68 8.09 -6.18
C THR A 451 15.61 6.98 -5.70
N MET A 452 16.62 7.36 -4.91
CA MET A 452 17.55 6.45 -4.24
C MET A 452 16.96 5.74 -3.02
N LYS A 453 15.79 6.17 -2.55
CA LYS A 453 15.16 5.75 -1.30
C LYS A 453 15.15 4.22 -1.08
N PHE A 454 14.89 3.44 -2.13
CA PHE A 454 14.82 1.97 -2.04
C PHE A 454 16.16 1.25 -2.29
N MET A 455 17.18 1.98 -2.75
CA MET A 455 18.49 1.43 -3.09
C MET A 455 19.58 1.76 -2.07
N GLU A 456 19.40 2.77 -1.22
CA GLU A 456 20.40 3.22 -0.25
C GLU A 456 20.95 2.10 0.63
N GLN A 457 20.08 1.23 1.16
CA GLN A 457 20.52 0.13 2.02
C GLN A 457 21.31 -0.93 1.24
N HIS A 458 21.00 -1.14 -0.05
CA HIS A 458 21.78 -2.05 -0.90
C HIS A 458 23.18 -1.51 -1.16
N MET A 459 23.34 -0.19 -1.31
CA MET A 459 24.66 0.42 -1.57
C MET A 459 25.62 0.27 -0.39
N LYS A 460 25.10 0.30 0.85
CA LYS A 460 25.91 0.11 2.07
C LYS A 460 26.56 -1.28 2.16
N ARG A 461 26.02 -2.27 1.45
CA ARG A 461 26.49 -3.67 1.48
C ARG A 461 27.82 -3.91 0.76
N PHE A 462 28.36 -2.90 0.07
CA PHE A 462 29.60 -3.02 -0.69
C PHE A 462 30.82 -2.44 0.02
N ARG A 463 30.63 -1.66 1.09
CA ARG A 463 31.73 -1.11 1.90
C ARG A 463 32.62 -2.25 2.39
N ASP A 464 33.93 -2.09 2.24
CA ASP A 464 34.98 -3.06 2.57
C ASP A 464 35.02 -4.31 1.67
N GLY A 465 34.19 -4.36 0.62
CA GLY A 465 34.32 -5.36 -0.44
C GLY A 465 35.62 -5.18 -1.22
N ARG A 466 36.25 -6.29 -1.60
CA ARG A 466 37.60 -6.26 -2.18
C ARG A 466 37.63 -6.91 -3.54
N PHE A 467 38.34 -6.28 -4.47
CA PHE A 467 38.83 -6.96 -5.67
C PHE A 467 40.20 -7.54 -5.34
N GLU A 468 40.33 -8.85 -5.51
CA GLU A 468 41.51 -9.62 -5.14
C GLU A 468 41.95 -10.47 -6.32
N GLY A 469 43.25 -10.69 -6.49
CA GLY A 469 43.75 -11.67 -7.42
C GLY A 469 44.82 -12.57 -6.81
N ALA A 470 44.97 -13.76 -7.39
CA ALA A 470 45.87 -14.78 -6.90
C ALA A 470 46.46 -15.61 -8.06
N ASN A 471 47.51 -16.36 -7.74
CA ASN A 471 48.08 -17.38 -8.63
C ASN A 471 47.76 -18.82 -8.16
N ASP A 472 46.95 -18.96 -7.10
CA ASP A 472 46.36 -20.21 -6.62
C ASP A 472 44.83 -20.10 -6.60
N ILE A 473 44.14 -21.19 -6.97
CA ILE A 473 42.66 -21.22 -7.09
C ILE A 473 41.94 -21.04 -5.74
N HIS A 474 42.65 -21.26 -4.63
CA HIS A 474 42.08 -21.17 -3.28
C HIS A 474 42.20 -19.77 -2.67
N PHE A 475 42.90 -18.84 -3.34
CA PHE A 475 43.18 -17.49 -2.83
C PHE A 475 43.76 -17.53 -1.41
N THR A 476 44.80 -18.34 -1.20
CA THR A 476 45.42 -18.56 0.12
C THR A 476 46.19 -17.33 0.60
N ASP A 477 46.83 -16.61 -0.33
CA ASP A 477 47.55 -15.34 -0.09
C ASP A 477 47.23 -14.36 -1.23
N PRO A 478 45.99 -13.82 -1.26
CA PRO A 478 45.54 -13.00 -2.37
C PRO A 478 46.16 -11.59 -2.31
N VAL A 479 46.45 -11.04 -3.48
CA VAL A 479 46.80 -9.63 -3.64
C VAL A 479 45.52 -8.83 -3.74
N THR A 480 45.28 -7.93 -2.78
CA THR A 480 44.19 -6.95 -2.88
C THR A 480 44.53 -5.93 -3.96
N LEU A 481 43.71 -5.90 -5.01
CA LEU A 481 43.81 -4.98 -6.13
C LEU A 481 43.09 -3.68 -5.84
N TYR A 482 41.98 -3.72 -5.11
CA TYR A 482 41.23 -2.53 -4.70
C TYR A 482 40.27 -2.88 -3.56
N THR A 483 40.00 -1.91 -2.67
CA THR A 483 38.96 -2.03 -1.63
C THR A 483 37.92 -0.93 -1.80
N ILE A 484 36.64 -1.31 -1.85
CA ILE A 484 35.53 -0.37 -1.98
C ILE A 484 35.32 0.36 -0.65
N ASP A 485 35.57 1.67 -0.61
CA ASP A 485 35.23 2.51 0.56
C ASP A 485 33.72 2.77 0.64
N SER A 486 33.13 3.30 -0.44
CA SER A 486 31.69 3.52 -0.52
C SER A 486 31.17 3.41 -1.94
N ILE A 487 29.87 3.11 -2.05
CA ILE A 487 29.09 3.26 -3.26
C ILE A 487 27.99 4.26 -2.95
N ASP A 488 27.97 5.38 -3.66
CA ASP A 488 26.96 6.42 -3.46
C ASP A 488 25.74 6.21 -4.38
N LEU A 489 25.94 5.64 -5.57
CA LEU A 489 24.92 5.47 -6.59
C LEU A 489 25.00 4.06 -7.21
N PRO A 490 23.87 3.38 -7.45
CA PRO A 490 23.83 2.14 -8.22
C PRO A 490 23.95 2.50 -9.70
N GLN A 491 25.20 2.52 -10.18
CA GLN A 491 25.61 2.88 -11.53
C GLN A 491 26.93 2.14 -11.85
N PHE A 492 27.43 2.24 -13.08
CA PHE A 492 28.73 1.66 -13.40
C PHE A 492 29.88 2.45 -12.75
N TYR A 493 30.86 1.73 -12.24
CA TYR A 493 32.11 2.25 -11.72
C TYR A 493 33.27 1.68 -12.52
N ALA A 494 34.18 2.53 -12.98
CA ALA A 494 35.46 2.14 -13.56
C ALA A 494 36.57 2.57 -12.61
N ILE A 495 37.31 1.61 -12.07
CA ILE A 495 38.38 1.82 -11.10
C ILE A 495 39.70 1.27 -11.64
N LYS A 496 40.79 1.90 -11.22
CA LYS A 496 42.15 1.38 -11.46
C LYS A 496 42.59 0.56 -10.25
N PRO A 497 43.14 -0.64 -10.44
CA PRO A 497 43.81 -1.37 -9.37
C PRO A 497 44.95 -0.55 -8.74
N ASP A 498 45.20 -0.76 -7.45
CA ASP A 498 46.34 -0.21 -6.70
C ASP A 498 47.67 -0.85 -7.16
N THR A 499 47.59 -2.01 -7.81
CA THR A 499 48.73 -2.73 -8.38
C THR A 499 48.30 -3.55 -9.61
N ASN A 500 49.18 -3.67 -10.59
CA ASN A 500 48.92 -4.35 -11.86
C ASN A 500 49.75 -5.62 -12.01
N VAL A 501 50.03 -6.33 -10.91
CA VAL A 501 50.80 -7.58 -10.97
C VAL A 501 50.05 -8.62 -11.81
N PRO A 502 50.75 -9.41 -12.67
CA PRO A 502 50.11 -10.48 -13.43
C PRO A 502 49.54 -11.58 -12.51
N LEU A 503 48.22 -11.79 -12.58
CA LEU A 503 47.48 -12.76 -11.78
C LEU A 503 46.63 -13.66 -12.68
N ARG A 504 46.43 -14.92 -12.30
CA ARG A 504 45.61 -15.87 -13.08
C ARG A 504 44.15 -15.86 -12.64
N TYR A 505 43.93 -15.80 -11.33
CA TYR A 505 42.61 -15.80 -10.74
C TYR A 505 42.30 -14.40 -10.22
N ILE A 506 41.10 -13.90 -10.46
CA ILE A 506 40.61 -12.63 -9.93
C ILE A 506 39.20 -12.82 -9.36
N ARG A 507 38.87 -12.11 -8.28
CA ARG A 507 37.55 -12.15 -7.67
C ARG A 507 37.14 -10.80 -7.08
N TYR A 508 35.84 -10.59 -7.00
CA TYR A 508 35.22 -9.75 -5.99
C TYR A 508 34.90 -10.60 -4.76
N TYR A 509 35.48 -10.25 -3.61
CA TYR A 509 35.19 -10.82 -2.31
C TYR A 509 34.25 -9.88 -1.54
N SER A 510 33.04 -10.36 -1.28
CA SER A 510 32.00 -9.60 -0.59
C SER A 510 32.37 -9.42 0.89
N PRO A 511 32.06 -8.25 1.50
CA PRO A 511 32.24 -8.08 2.94
C PRO A 511 31.31 -9.02 3.72
N ASP A 512 31.65 -9.31 4.98
CA ASP A 512 30.76 -10.09 5.84
C ASP A 512 29.45 -9.35 6.11
N HIS A 513 28.39 -10.11 6.39
CA HIS A 513 27.02 -9.63 6.50
C HIS A 513 26.43 -9.06 5.18
N SER A 514 26.98 -9.46 4.04
CA SER A 514 26.55 -9.05 2.70
C SER A 514 26.30 -10.26 1.78
N LEU A 515 25.52 -10.05 0.71
CA LEU A 515 25.03 -11.12 -0.17
C LEU A 515 25.70 -11.08 -1.56
N CYS A 516 26.94 -10.57 -1.64
CA CYS A 516 27.64 -10.20 -2.88
C CYS A 516 26.96 -9.06 -3.66
N ASN A 517 25.71 -9.26 -4.07
CA ASN A 517 24.84 -8.31 -4.75
C ASN A 517 25.47 -7.63 -5.97
N MET A 518 26.51 -8.20 -6.59
CA MET A 518 27.11 -7.67 -7.81
C MET A 518 26.22 -7.97 -9.01
N ALA A 519 25.96 -6.98 -9.86
CA ALA A 519 25.20 -7.13 -11.09
C ALA A 519 26.11 -7.39 -12.29
N GLU A 520 27.16 -6.58 -12.47
CA GLU A 520 28.13 -6.78 -13.57
C GLU A 520 29.56 -6.64 -13.05
N LEU A 521 30.46 -7.42 -13.62
CA LEU A 521 31.90 -7.30 -13.41
C LEU A 521 32.66 -7.57 -14.72
N SER A 522 33.59 -6.69 -15.06
CA SER A 522 34.42 -6.81 -16.25
C SER A 522 35.82 -6.27 -15.96
N PHE A 523 36.83 -6.86 -16.59
CA PHE A 523 38.24 -6.52 -16.39
C PHE A 523 38.85 -6.18 -17.74
N TYR A 524 39.71 -5.16 -17.79
CA TYR A 524 40.31 -4.68 -19.03
C TYR A 524 41.83 -4.61 -18.93
N ASP A 525 42.51 -4.92 -20.03
CA ASP A 525 43.95 -4.72 -20.18
C ASP A 525 44.29 -3.24 -20.46
N LYS A 526 45.59 -2.95 -20.60
CA LYS A 526 46.10 -1.61 -20.89
C LYS A 526 45.74 -1.09 -22.27
N GLU A 527 45.40 -1.97 -23.20
CA GLU A 527 44.90 -1.63 -24.54
C GLU A 527 43.38 -1.36 -24.54
N GLY A 528 42.70 -1.62 -23.43
CA GLY A 528 41.25 -1.46 -23.28
C GLY A 528 40.44 -2.64 -23.79
N ASN A 529 41.06 -3.80 -24.02
CA ASN A 529 40.34 -5.02 -24.37
C ASN A 529 39.80 -5.68 -23.10
N GLU A 530 38.56 -6.18 -23.16
CA GLU A 530 37.97 -6.97 -22.09
C GLU A 530 38.70 -8.32 -21.95
N LEU A 531 38.97 -8.72 -20.71
CA LEU A 531 39.65 -9.97 -20.37
C LEU A 531 38.61 -11.06 -20.08
N ASP A 532 38.59 -12.09 -20.93
CA ASP A 532 37.72 -13.26 -20.77
C ASP A 532 38.31 -14.32 -19.83
N GLY A 533 37.42 -15.12 -19.22
CA GLY A 533 37.82 -16.23 -18.35
C GLY A 533 36.68 -17.19 -18.02
N THR A 534 36.99 -18.25 -17.27
CA THR A 534 35.98 -19.17 -16.73
C THR A 534 35.43 -18.63 -15.42
N ILE A 535 34.10 -18.54 -15.31
CA ILE A 535 33.43 -18.06 -14.09
C ILE A 535 33.71 -19.00 -12.91
N ILE A 536 34.23 -18.44 -11.82
CA ILE A 536 34.50 -19.10 -10.55
C ILE A 536 33.83 -18.33 -9.41
N GLY A 537 33.61 -18.99 -8.27
CA GLY A 537 32.98 -18.37 -7.11
C GLY A 537 32.04 -19.29 -6.36
N SER A 538 31.41 -18.75 -5.32
CA SER A 538 30.47 -19.46 -4.45
C SER A 538 29.29 -20.05 -5.24
N ASP A 539 28.90 -21.27 -4.91
CA ASP A 539 27.74 -21.95 -5.51
C ASP A 539 26.44 -21.60 -4.80
N GLY A 540 25.32 -21.73 -5.51
CA GLY A 540 23.97 -21.47 -5.01
C GLY A 540 23.58 -19.99 -5.06
N ALA A 541 22.34 -19.71 -4.67
CA ALA A 541 21.79 -18.38 -4.52
C ALA A 541 20.65 -18.41 -3.50
N ILE A 542 20.24 -17.25 -2.97
CA ILE A 542 18.99 -17.15 -2.22
C ILE A 542 17.84 -17.72 -3.07
N PHE A 543 17.01 -18.56 -2.46
CA PHE A 543 15.92 -19.31 -3.09
C PHE A 543 16.33 -20.26 -4.24
N ASN A 544 17.63 -20.49 -4.45
CA ASN A 544 18.17 -21.28 -5.57
C ASN A 544 17.66 -20.84 -6.96
N GLU A 545 17.38 -19.55 -7.14
CA GLU A 545 16.97 -18.98 -8.43
C GLU A 545 18.17 -18.86 -9.37
N GLU A 546 18.08 -19.43 -10.57
CA GLU A 546 19.17 -19.43 -11.57
C GLU A 546 19.65 -18.02 -11.94
N ARG A 547 18.71 -17.08 -12.12
CA ARG A 547 19.00 -15.66 -12.41
C ARG A 547 19.73 -14.91 -11.30
N LEU A 548 19.85 -15.52 -10.11
CA LEU A 548 20.50 -14.94 -8.94
C LEU A 548 21.84 -15.60 -8.62
N MET A 549 22.33 -16.50 -9.49
CA MET A 549 23.61 -17.21 -9.30
C MET A 549 24.80 -16.36 -9.78
N LYS A 550 26.03 -16.84 -9.51
CA LYS A 550 27.27 -16.14 -9.87
C LYS A 550 27.41 -15.83 -11.36
N GLN A 551 26.75 -16.59 -12.23
CA GLN A 551 26.74 -16.37 -13.67
C GLN A 551 26.09 -15.04 -14.05
N ALA A 552 25.14 -14.54 -13.25
CA ALA A 552 24.50 -13.25 -13.46
C ALA A 552 25.50 -12.08 -13.49
N VAL A 553 26.66 -12.23 -12.84
CA VAL A 553 27.69 -11.17 -12.76
C VAL A 553 28.38 -10.90 -14.10
N PHE A 554 28.22 -11.80 -15.07
CA PHE A 554 28.90 -11.77 -16.36
C PHE A 554 27.93 -12.00 -17.54
N ASP A 555 26.62 -11.87 -17.35
CA ASP A 555 25.61 -12.14 -18.38
C ASP A 555 25.25 -10.91 -19.24
N LYS A 556 25.79 -9.73 -18.90
CA LYS A 556 25.56 -8.44 -19.56
C LYS A 556 24.12 -7.93 -19.41
N ASP A 557 23.36 -8.45 -18.46
CA ASP A 557 22.05 -7.93 -18.05
C ASP A 557 22.17 -7.15 -16.73
N PRO A 558 22.08 -5.81 -16.76
CA PRO A 558 22.25 -5.00 -15.56
C PRO A 558 21.20 -5.25 -14.47
N LEU A 559 20.09 -5.94 -14.78
CA LEU A 559 19.01 -6.23 -13.83
C LEU A 559 19.10 -7.63 -13.21
N THR A 560 20.01 -8.49 -13.67
CA THR A 560 20.39 -9.71 -12.95
C THR A 560 21.54 -9.38 -11.98
N PHE A 561 21.70 -10.19 -10.94
CA PHE A 561 22.77 -10.00 -9.97
C PHE A 561 22.99 -11.25 -9.14
N PHE A 562 24.21 -11.46 -8.65
CA PHE A 562 24.49 -12.53 -7.71
C PHE A 562 23.91 -12.20 -6.34
N ASN A 563 22.98 -13.04 -5.86
CA ASN A 563 22.41 -12.96 -4.52
C ASN A 563 22.83 -14.20 -3.74
N ALA A 564 24.03 -14.13 -3.15
CA ALA A 564 24.72 -15.27 -2.56
C ALA A 564 23.89 -15.95 -1.46
N PRO A 565 24.02 -17.27 -1.25
CA PRO A 565 23.16 -18.03 -0.33
C PRO A 565 23.50 -17.81 1.16
N ASP A 566 24.68 -17.26 1.46
CA ASP A 566 25.13 -16.90 2.81
C ASP A 566 25.56 -15.43 2.84
N THR A 567 25.70 -14.88 4.02
CA THR A 567 26.14 -13.51 4.28
C THR A 567 27.64 -13.39 4.56
N THR A 568 28.37 -14.49 4.67
CA THR A 568 29.79 -14.51 5.07
C THR A 568 30.63 -15.30 4.06
N GLY A 569 31.79 -14.78 3.68
CA GLY A 569 32.74 -15.50 2.83
C GLY A 569 32.32 -15.71 1.37
N MET A 570 31.38 -14.91 0.86
CA MET A 570 30.84 -15.05 -0.49
C MET A 570 31.66 -14.25 -1.51
N TRP A 571 31.89 -14.84 -2.68
CA TRP A 571 32.72 -14.23 -3.72
C TRP A 571 32.41 -14.75 -5.13
N VAL A 572 32.83 -13.99 -6.14
CA VAL A 572 32.63 -14.29 -7.57
C VAL A 572 33.81 -13.74 -8.38
N GLY A 573 34.21 -14.42 -9.45
CA GLY A 573 35.40 -14.05 -10.19
C GLY A 573 35.63 -14.84 -11.47
N LEU A 574 36.83 -14.69 -12.04
CA LEU A 574 37.28 -15.38 -13.25
C LEU A 574 38.61 -16.12 -13.02
N ASP A 575 38.74 -17.31 -13.61
CA ASP A 575 40.03 -17.89 -13.98
C ASP A 575 40.33 -17.47 -15.42
N PHE A 576 41.34 -16.63 -15.61
CA PHE A 576 41.77 -16.20 -16.95
C PHE A 576 42.46 -17.32 -17.75
N GLY A 577 42.76 -18.47 -17.13
CA GLY A 577 43.50 -19.59 -17.73
C GLY A 577 45.02 -19.37 -17.76
N GLU A 578 45.45 -18.12 -17.88
CA GLU A 578 46.84 -17.67 -17.79
C GLU A 578 46.98 -16.40 -16.94
N LYS A 579 48.21 -15.99 -16.65
CA LYS A 579 48.43 -14.74 -15.89
C LYS A 579 48.16 -13.53 -16.77
N LYS A 580 47.30 -12.63 -16.32
CA LYS A 580 46.96 -11.37 -16.99
C LYS A 580 47.22 -10.18 -16.07
N GLU A 581 47.59 -9.05 -16.65
CA GLU A 581 47.61 -7.75 -15.96
C GLU A 581 46.24 -7.10 -16.16
N VAL A 582 45.65 -6.59 -15.08
CA VAL A 582 44.38 -5.85 -15.13
C VAL A 582 44.70 -4.37 -14.97
N GLU A 583 44.31 -3.54 -15.93
CA GLU A 583 44.47 -2.08 -15.88
C GLU A 583 43.21 -1.39 -15.37
N THR A 584 42.02 -1.93 -15.67
CA THR A 584 40.74 -1.35 -15.25
C THR A 584 39.78 -2.44 -14.83
N ILE A 585 39.10 -2.22 -13.71
CA ILE A 585 37.98 -3.02 -13.23
C ILE A 585 36.72 -2.18 -13.44
N VAL A 586 35.75 -2.70 -14.18
CA VAL A 586 34.43 -2.10 -14.34
C VAL A 586 33.43 -2.96 -13.60
N PHE A 587 32.61 -2.36 -12.74
CA PHE A 587 31.60 -3.10 -12.00
C PHE A 587 30.30 -2.30 -11.86
N LEU A 588 29.19 -3.04 -11.74
CA LEU A 588 27.86 -2.52 -11.44
C LEU A 588 27.35 -3.24 -10.19
N PRO A 589 27.12 -2.54 -9.07
CA PRO A 589 26.39 -3.13 -7.94
C PRO A 589 24.94 -3.42 -8.35
N ARG A 590 24.24 -4.28 -7.59
CA ARG A 590 22.79 -4.45 -7.69
C ARG A 590 22.12 -3.08 -7.79
N ASN A 591 21.30 -2.91 -8.81
CA ASN A 591 20.74 -1.63 -9.18
C ASN A 591 19.28 -1.79 -9.60
N ASP A 592 18.68 -0.65 -9.92
CA ASP A 592 17.31 -0.46 -10.38
C ASP A 592 17.24 0.04 -11.83
N ASP A 593 18.37 0.09 -12.54
CA ASP A 593 18.53 0.61 -13.91
C ASP A 593 17.92 2.03 -14.11
N ASN A 594 17.89 2.81 -13.02
CA ASN A 594 17.35 4.17 -13.02
C ASN A 594 18.42 5.26 -13.16
N PHE A 595 19.70 4.90 -13.25
CA PHE A 595 20.79 5.83 -13.56
C PHE A 595 20.81 6.18 -15.06
N ILE A 596 21.60 7.18 -15.45
CA ILE A 596 21.76 7.53 -16.87
C ILE A 596 22.63 6.49 -17.57
N ARG A 597 22.07 5.86 -18.60
CA ARG A 597 22.70 4.82 -19.41
C ARG A 597 23.23 5.41 -20.71
N GLU A 598 24.42 4.98 -21.11
CA GLU A 598 24.99 5.32 -22.40
C GLU A 598 24.08 4.84 -23.55
N GLY A 599 23.88 5.70 -24.56
CA GLY A 599 23.09 5.38 -25.75
C GLY A 599 21.57 5.44 -25.59
N GLU A 600 21.05 5.58 -24.37
CA GLU A 600 19.61 5.73 -24.12
C GLU A 600 19.15 7.18 -24.29
N ILE A 601 17.91 7.38 -24.75
CA ILE A 601 17.34 8.69 -25.04
C ILE A 601 16.52 9.16 -23.85
N TYR A 602 16.83 10.34 -23.35
CA TYR A 602 16.13 10.97 -22.23
C TYR A 602 15.51 12.29 -22.65
N GLU A 603 14.35 12.60 -22.08
CA GLU A 603 13.67 13.89 -22.25
C GLU A 603 13.41 14.53 -20.88
N LEU A 604 13.89 15.75 -20.69
CA LEU A 604 13.59 16.51 -19.48
C LEU A 604 12.33 17.34 -19.71
N LEU A 605 11.32 17.13 -18.88
CA LEU A 605 10.12 17.95 -18.83
C LEU A 605 10.17 18.85 -17.59
N TYR A 606 9.53 20.02 -17.68
CA TYR A 606 9.24 20.87 -16.52
C TYR A 606 7.77 21.25 -16.50
N PHE A 607 7.17 21.43 -15.32
CA PHE A 607 5.76 21.77 -15.20
C PHE A 607 5.55 23.29 -15.32
N ALA A 608 4.95 23.72 -16.42
CA ALA A 608 4.55 25.08 -16.72
C ALA A 608 3.04 25.30 -16.46
N GLU A 609 2.54 26.51 -16.71
CA GLU A 609 1.11 26.84 -16.59
C GLU A 609 0.22 26.01 -17.52
N SER A 610 0.77 25.59 -18.67
CA SER A 610 0.15 24.75 -19.69
C SER A 610 0.22 23.25 -19.36
N GLY A 611 0.90 22.87 -18.27
CA GLY A 611 1.23 21.47 -17.93
C GLY A 611 2.70 21.15 -18.20
N TRP A 612 2.99 19.89 -18.54
CA TRP A 612 4.37 19.45 -18.81
C TRP A 612 4.89 19.99 -20.15
N GLU A 613 5.99 20.73 -20.12
CA GLU A 613 6.69 21.24 -21.29
C GLU A 613 8.09 20.63 -21.42
N SER A 614 8.51 20.39 -22.66
CA SER A 614 9.80 19.76 -22.95
C SER A 614 10.95 20.76 -22.96
N MET A 615 12.06 20.38 -22.33
CA MET A 615 13.38 21.01 -22.47
C MET A 615 14.24 20.34 -23.56
N GLY A 616 13.65 19.39 -24.30
CA GLY A 616 14.32 18.64 -25.35
C GLY A 616 14.94 17.32 -24.88
N THR A 617 15.48 16.59 -25.84
CA THR A 617 16.06 15.26 -25.61
C THR A 617 17.59 15.30 -25.53
N ARG A 618 18.16 14.32 -24.83
CA ARG A 618 19.60 14.05 -24.75
C ARG A 618 19.84 12.55 -24.83
N ILE A 619 21.01 12.17 -25.36
CA ILE A 619 21.47 10.77 -25.34
C ILE A 619 22.41 10.64 -24.14
N GLY A 620 22.23 9.61 -23.33
CA GLY A 620 23.14 9.34 -22.22
C GLY A 620 24.55 9.01 -22.72
N ALA A 621 25.55 9.44 -21.98
CA ALA A 621 26.96 9.21 -22.26
C ALA A 621 27.58 8.31 -21.18
N ASP A 622 28.80 7.84 -21.43
CA ASP A 622 29.65 7.07 -20.49
C ASP A 622 29.86 7.77 -19.14
N SER A 623 29.81 9.11 -19.10
CA SER A 623 29.85 9.89 -17.87
C SER A 623 28.67 9.64 -16.92
N GLN A 624 27.59 9.00 -17.39
CA GLN A 624 26.36 8.72 -16.65
C GLN A 624 25.70 9.98 -16.05
N VAL A 625 25.88 11.13 -16.70
CA VAL A 625 25.26 12.42 -16.34
C VAL A 625 24.66 13.08 -17.58
N LEU A 626 23.44 13.58 -17.45
CA LEU A 626 22.82 14.47 -18.44
C LEU A 626 22.96 15.93 -18.01
N VAL A 627 23.26 16.79 -18.98
CA VAL A 627 23.38 18.24 -18.76
C VAL A 627 22.30 18.98 -19.56
N TYR A 628 21.49 19.75 -18.84
CA TYR A 628 20.49 20.65 -19.42
C TYR A 628 20.77 22.08 -18.99
N GLU A 629 21.05 22.94 -19.96
CA GLU A 629 21.23 24.36 -19.76
C GLU A 629 19.88 25.10 -19.76
N ASN A 630 19.85 26.29 -19.17
CA ASN A 630 18.71 27.20 -19.17
C ASN A 630 17.43 26.64 -18.51
N ALA A 631 17.57 25.76 -17.52
CA ALA A 631 16.47 25.18 -16.76
C ALA A 631 15.88 26.19 -15.76
N PRO A 632 14.55 26.43 -15.72
CA PRO A 632 13.95 27.40 -14.80
C PRO A 632 14.13 27.03 -13.31
N LYS A 633 14.64 27.95 -12.50
CA LYS A 633 14.67 27.71 -11.04
C LYS A 633 13.25 27.61 -10.48
N ASN A 634 13.08 26.91 -9.36
CA ASN A 634 11.79 26.67 -8.68
C ASN A 634 10.75 25.90 -9.52
N ALA A 635 11.18 25.21 -10.58
CA ALA A 635 10.32 24.33 -11.36
C ALA A 635 10.28 22.90 -10.78
N LEU A 636 9.19 22.20 -11.06
CA LEU A 636 9.09 20.75 -10.93
C LEU A 636 9.52 20.12 -12.25
N TYR A 637 10.45 19.17 -12.19
CA TYR A 637 11.01 18.47 -13.33
C TYR A 637 10.57 17.02 -13.36
N TRP A 638 10.54 16.43 -14.55
CA TRP A 638 10.33 15.01 -14.76
C TRP A 638 11.25 14.52 -15.88
N LEU A 639 12.20 13.65 -15.54
CA LEU A 639 13.13 13.08 -16.51
C LEU A 639 12.56 11.75 -17.03
N ARG A 640 12.24 11.72 -18.32
CA ARG A 640 11.69 10.55 -18.99
C ARG A 640 12.77 9.79 -19.73
N ASN A 641 12.80 8.46 -19.60
CA ASN A 641 13.57 7.60 -20.48
C ASN A 641 12.68 7.17 -21.64
N ARG A 642 13.01 7.63 -22.85
CA ARG A 642 12.27 7.35 -24.08
C ARG A 642 12.71 6.04 -24.74
N THR A 643 13.73 5.37 -24.20
CA THR A 643 14.20 4.06 -24.68
C THR A 643 13.52 2.92 -23.93
N LYS A 644 13.56 2.90 -22.59
CA LYS A 644 13.05 1.79 -21.76
C LYS A 644 12.73 2.21 -20.32
N GLY A 645 12.19 1.26 -19.55
CA GLY A 645 11.94 1.41 -18.11
C GLY A 645 10.51 1.87 -17.80
N LYS A 646 10.11 1.70 -16.54
CA LYS A 646 8.76 2.03 -16.04
C LYS A 646 8.74 2.94 -14.81
N GLU A 647 9.91 3.19 -14.22
CA GLU A 647 10.07 3.98 -13.01
C GLU A 647 10.60 5.37 -13.37
N GLU A 648 9.79 6.39 -13.14
CA GLU A 648 10.16 7.79 -13.33
C GLU A 648 9.47 8.61 -12.23
N ARG A 649 10.17 9.59 -11.66
CA ARG A 649 9.65 10.39 -10.55
C ARG A 649 9.89 11.88 -10.75
N PRO A 650 8.93 12.75 -10.40
CA PRO A 650 9.18 14.17 -10.40
C PRO A 650 10.21 14.57 -9.34
N PHE A 651 10.95 15.64 -9.62
CA PHE A 651 11.93 16.19 -8.70
C PHE A 651 12.01 17.71 -8.85
N SER A 652 12.41 18.40 -7.79
CA SER A 652 12.96 19.75 -7.89
C SER A 652 14.48 19.68 -7.95
N TYR A 653 15.11 20.74 -8.45
CA TYR A 653 16.57 20.88 -8.43
C TYR A 653 16.95 21.96 -7.42
N GLU A 654 17.55 21.54 -6.31
CA GLU A 654 17.85 22.38 -5.14
C GLU A 654 19.27 22.12 -4.69
N ASP A 655 20.04 23.18 -4.42
CA ASP A 655 21.45 23.10 -4.00
C ASP A 655 22.30 22.15 -4.85
N HIS A 656 22.10 22.21 -6.18
CA HIS A 656 22.76 21.37 -7.18
C HIS A 656 22.45 19.86 -7.07
N LYS A 657 21.29 19.50 -6.52
CA LYS A 657 20.85 18.11 -6.34
C LYS A 657 19.40 17.91 -6.79
N GLN A 658 19.11 16.69 -7.25
CA GLN A 658 17.74 16.23 -7.48
C GLN A 658 17.09 15.95 -6.12
N VAL A 659 15.98 16.64 -5.83
CA VAL A 659 15.13 16.39 -4.65
C VAL A 659 13.83 15.77 -5.15
N TRP A 660 13.64 14.49 -4.83
CA TRP A 660 12.54 13.67 -5.34
C TRP A 660 11.24 13.92 -4.57
N TRP A 661 10.11 13.90 -5.29
CA TRP A 661 8.79 14.12 -4.69
C TRP A 661 7.74 13.13 -5.11
#